data_AF-A0A2S4MIE4-F1
#
_entry.id   AF-A0A2S4MIE4-F1
#
_cell.length_a   1.000
_cell.length_b   1.000
_cell.length_c   1.000
_cell.angle_alpha   90.00
_cell.angle_beta   90.00
_cell.angle_gamma   90.00
#
_symmetry.space_group_name_H-M   'P 1'
#
loop_
_entity.id
_entity.type
_entity.pdbx_description
1 polymer ?
#
loop_
_entity_poly.entity_id
_entity_poly.type
_entity_poly.pdbx_seq_one_letter_code
_entity_poly.pdbx_strand_id
1 'polypeptide(L)'
;MNVHDRSTLSPSAPAAGGIAFRLNGANVHLDDAPDTRLSEALRGSLSATGTKIGCDAGDCGACTILIDGAQACACLTPIGQVEGREIITVEGLAKDALGSALQKAFHAHGAAQCGICTPGMLMAGYDLLKRSPQPNVAETQDALGGVLCRCTGYLKIVEAVREAHLFIEPAPIAPAASSASVGARMTRLDGEPKVAGSEIYGADAAPVDALWLRAVRSPHPRARFTLGDLDAFVASHPGLLRIFTAKDVPGENSFGIYPHLKDQPVFSTGETRYRGECVLAIVGEKDAVEAIRLDEFPIAWEALPPMVGVKAALGESAFTLHDFAPDNVLTRGRVERGDVEAGFAQAAHIAAGSFETGFVEHAYIEPEAGYARRVGDTIEVFACTQAPYMDRDEVARVLGLALEDVRIIPSACGGGFGGKLDVSLQPMLAVAAWVLDRPVRCVFGRIESLISSTKRHPSSIEARAACDAQGHLVAFAMEGDFDTGAYSSWGPTVAGRVPVHATGPYKVPNVCNLSRAVYTNGPPSGAFRGFGVPQAAIAQESLFDDLATAAGLDRLEFRLINAIRAGDTTPTGQVLRASAGLAECLEKLKPHWQALLADAAAFNAGEGRTRRGVGIGCMWYGIGNTGMSNPSTMRITLDRTGRLTFWNGAVDIGQGSTTVLTQIAADALGLPIEAFTLVIGDTFKTFDAGKTSASRQTFVSGRASEAAATALRSEILRLTNAGPTATLKLAGTQLLVEENGVIARIDLSALPAKADGIVLEGIGSFDPPTVPLDEKGQGIPYATYGFAAQIASLDVDLDLGTIKLNRIVAAHDVGRAINPMLVEGQIHGGIAQGIGLALLEEYLPGRTENLHDYLIPTAGDVPPIEIILVEDAEPLGPSGAKGIGEPALVPTAPAILGAIRHATGVTPRQVPVLPHRLWELLRAKDTGDKTTGDTDIGEETRP
;
A
#
# COMPACT_ATOMS: atom_id res chain seq x y z
N MET A 1 62.70 10.66 -52.03
CA MET A 1 63.39 9.57 -51.32
C MET A 1 62.75 9.45 -49.94
N ASN A 2 62.11 8.31 -49.68
CA ASN A 2 61.71 7.68 -48.39
C ASN A 2 61.20 8.56 -47.24
N VAL A 3 59.96 8.44 -46.71
CA VAL A 3 59.15 7.29 -46.21
C VAL A 3 59.23 7.12 -44.67
N HIS A 4 58.07 6.79 -44.07
CA HIS A 4 57.69 6.42 -42.68
C HIS A 4 57.08 7.57 -41.86
N ASP A 5 55.75 7.76 -41.79
CA ASP A 5 54.63 6.85 -41.47
C ASP A 5 54.77 6.14 -40.11
N ARG A 6 54.01 6.65 -39.13
CA ARG A 6 53.80 6.08 -37.80
C ARG A 6 52.32 5.72 -37.69
N SER A 7 51.96 4.55 -38.22
CA SER A 7 50.64 3.97 -38.08
C SER A 7 50.61 2.94 -36.94
N THR A 8 49.69 3.17 -36.00
CA THR A 8 48.75 2.18 -35.42
C THR A 8 49.30 0.89 -34.81
N LEU A 9 49.24 0.81 -33.48
CA LEU A 9 48.84 -0.40 -32.78
C LEU A 9 47.70 -0.04 -31.82
N SER A 10 46.48 -0.06 -32.38
CA SER A 10 45.26 -0.24 -31.59
C SER A 10 45.26 -1.68 -31.07
N PRO A 11 44.98 -1.94 -29.79
CA PRO A 11 44.57 -3.29 -29.38
C PRO A 11 43.22 -3.55 -30.03
N SER A 12 43.21 -4.43 -31.04
CA SER A 12 41.98 -4.95 -31.62
C SER A 12 41.12 -5.53 -30.50
N ALA A 13 39.99 -4.89 -30.23
CA ALA A 13 38.91 -5.49 -29.46
C ALA A 13 38.59 -6.87 -30.07
N PRO A 14 38.37 -7.91 -29.26
CA PRO A 14 37.93 -9.19 -29.80
C PRO A 14 36.60 -8.95 -30.52
N ALA A 15 36.50 -9.41 -31.76
CA ALA A 15 35.20 -9.51 -32.42
C ALA A 15 34.35 -10.49 -31.61
N ALA A 16 33.44 -9.96 -30.79
CA ALA A 16 32.52 -10.74 -29.99
C ALA A 16 31.53 -11.43 -30.93
N GLY A 17 31.52 -12.76 -30.94
CA GLY A 17 30.35 -13.48 -31.44
C GLY A 17 29.19 -13.22 -30.48
N GLY A 18 28.01 -12.86 -30.98
CA GLY A 18 26.84 -12.62 -30.14
C GLY A 18 26.47 -13.87 -29.32
N ILE A 19 25.74 -13.66 -28.22
CA ILE A 19 25.35 -14.70 -27.28
C ILE A 19 24.07 -15.36 -27.78
N ALA A 20 24.12 -16.68 -27.97
CA ALA A 20 22.98 -17.47 -28.42
C ALA A 20 22.45 -18.39 -27.31
N PHE A 21 21.13 -18.41 -27.10
CA PHE A 21 20.46 -19.28 -26.12
C PHE A 21 19.01 -19.56 -26.54
N ARG A 22 18.28 -20.39 -25.78
CA ARG A 22 16.86 -20.67 -26.02
C ARG A 22 15.99 -19.92 -25.00
N LEU A 23 15.03 -19.12 -25.45
CA LEU A 23 14.05 -18.44 -24.60
C LEU A 23 12.65 -18.96 -24.90
N ASN A 24 11.95 -19.51 -23.91
CA ASN A 24 10.57 -20.01 -24.03
C ASN A 24 10.37 -20.94 -25.25
N GLY A 25 11.40 -21.77 -25.52
CA GLY A 25 11.46 -22.72 -26.63
C GLY A 25 12.02 -22.18 -27.95
N ALA A 26 12.18 -20.86 -28.12
CA ALA A 26 12.69 -20.22 -29.33
C ALA A 26 14.20 -19.91 -29.24
N ASN A 27 14.93 -20.00 -30.34
CA ASN A 27 16.34 -19.59 -30.39
C ASN A 27 16.44 -18.06 -30.42
N VAL A 28 17.32 -17.50 -29.60
CA VAL A 28 17.59 -16.07 -29.48
C VAL A 28 19.08 -15.83 -29.67
N HIS A 29 19.42 -14.69 -30.29
CA HIS A 29 20.78 -14.20 -30.43
C HIS A 29 20.81 -12.74 -29.98
N LEU A 30 21.80 -12.38 -29.15
CA LEU A 30 22.00 -11.03 -28.62
C LEU A 30 23.41 -10.56 -28.93
N ASP A 31 23.55 -9.32 -29.37
CA ASP A 31 24.84 -8.66 -29.61
C ASP A 31 25.30 -7.82 -28.40
N ASP A 32 24.53 -7.83 -27.31
CA ASP A 32 24.79 -7.15 -26.04
C ASP A 32 26.10 -7.65 -25.37
N ALA A 33 26.69 -6.84 -24.49
CA ALA A 33 27.92 -7.19 -23.81
C ALA A 33 27.73 -8.40 -22.85
N PRO A 34 28.66 -9.36 -22.75
CA PRO A 34 28.47 -10.58 -21.95
C PRO A 34 28.17 -10.37 -20.46
N ASP A 35 28.56 -9.23 -19.90
CA ASP A 35 28.30 -8.79 -18.53
C ASP A 35 26.96 -8.08 -18.33
N THR A 36 26.22 -7.79 -19.41
CA THR A 36 24.85 -7.26 -19.35
C THR A 36 23.96 -8.17 -18.51
N ARG A 37 23.15 -7.59 -17.63
CA ARG A 37 22.21 -8.36 -16.81
C ARG A 37 21.15 -9.01 -17.69
N LEU A 38 20.81 -10.26 -17.41
CA LEU A 38 19.79 -10.99 -18.15
C LEU A 38 18.41 -10.34 -17.98
N SER A 39 18.11 -9.78 -16.82
CA SER A 39 16.89 -8.98 -16.62
C SER A 39 16.76 -7.83 -17.61
N GLU A 40 17.86 -7.13 -17.88
CA GLU A 40 17.91 -6.01 -18.81
C GLU A 40 17.71 -6.48 -20.24
N ALA A 41 18.44 -7.51 -20.66
CA ALA A 41 18.33 -8.10 -22.00
C ALA A 41 16.92 -8.68 -22.25
N LEU A 42 16.35 -9.40 -21.29
CA LEU A 42 14.99 -9.95 -21.38
C LEU A 42 13.96 -8.83 -21.58
N ARG A 43 14.04 -7.75 -20.80
CA ARG A 43 13.03 -6.69 -20.83
C ARG A 43 13.23 -5.70 -21.98
N GLY A 44 14.47 -5.32 -22.25
CA GLY A 44 14.84 -4.34 -23.28
C GLY A 44 14.91 -4.96 -24.66
N SER A 45 15.91 -5.81 -24.89
CA SER A 45 16.22 -6.36 -26.21
C SER A 45 15.18 -7.40 -26.68
N LEU A 46 14.54 -8.11 -25.75
CA LEU A 46 13.63 -9.24 -26.06
C LEU A 46 12.15 -8.99 -25.74
N SER A 47 11.81 -7.83 -25.17
CA SER A 47 10.43 -7.47 -24.79
C SER A 47 9.70 -8.47 -23.87
N ALA A 48 10.44 -9.32 -23.13
CA ALA A 48 9.91 -10.27 -22.14
C ALA A 48 9.70 -9.57 -20.79
N THR A 49 8.79 -8.59 -20.78
CA THR A 49 8.52 -7.71 -19.62
C THR A 49 7.79 -8.39 -18.47
N GLY A 50 7.36 -9.65 -18.62
CA GLY A 50 6.84 -10.47 -17.53
C GLY A 50 7.89 -10.78 -16.47
N THR A 51 9.17 -10.71 -16.81
CA THR A 51 10.26 -10.72 -15.83
C THR A 51 10.30 -9.35 -15.14
N LYS A 52 9.69 -9.24 -13.95
CA LYS A 52 9.57 -7.97 -13.21
C LYS A 52 10.84 -7.68 -12.40
N ILE A 53 11.17 -6.40 -12.23
CA ILE A 53 12.33 -5.93 -11.46
C ILE A 53 11.85 -5.09 -10.28
N GLY A 54 12.30 -5.46 -9.07
CA GLY A 54 11.91 -4.80 -7.83
C GLY A 54 13.09 -4.29 -7.00
N CYS A 55 13.90 -5.19 -6.46
CA CYS A 55 15.09 -4.84 -5.68
C CYS A 55 16.36 -4.64 -6.53
N ASP A 56 16.40 -5.29 -7.69
CA ASP A 56 17.58 -5.42 -8.57
C ASP A 56 18.87 -5.92 -7.87
N ALA A 57 18.70 -6.69 -6.79
CA ALA A 57 19.77 -7.21 -5.93
C ALA A 57 19.62 -8.69 -5.55
N GLY A 58 18.58 -9.38 -6.05
CA GLY A 58 18.27 -10.77 -5.72
C GLY A 58 17.40 -10.97 -4.47
N ASP A 59 17.09 -9.90 -3.73
CA ASP A 59 16.37 -9.97 -2.45
C ASP A 59 14.86 -10.26 -2.58
N CYS A 60 14.22 -9.79 -3.67
CA CYS A 60 12.75 -9.82 -3.80
C CYS A 60 12.18 -10.99 -4.62
N GLY A 61 13.00 -11.66 -5.44
CA GLY A 61 12.56 -12.72 -6.35
C GLY A 61 11.52 -12.36 -7.43
N ALA A 62 11.15 -11.08 -7.61
CA ALA A 62 10.20 -10.69 -8.66
C ALA A 62 10.69 -11.04 -10.08
N CYS A 63 12.01 -11.13 -10.25
CA CYS A 63 12.71 -11.47 -11.48
C CYS A 63 13.05 -12.96 -11.61
N THR A 64 12.43 -13.83 -10.80
CA THR A 64 12.69 -15.27 -10.86
C THR A 64 12.31 -15.81 -12.23
N ILE A 65 13.25 -16.53 -12.84
CA ILE A 65 13.15 -17.26 -14.11
C ILE A 65 13.68 -18.68 -13.89
N LEU A 66 13.58 -19.54 -14.91
CA LEU A 66 14.29 -20.83 -14.90
C LEU A 66 15.45 -20.82 -15.89
N ILE A 67 16.60 -21.31 -15.47
CA ILE A 67 17.77 -21.63 -16.30
C ILE A 67 17.96 -23.14 -16.23
N ASP A 68 17.81 -23.83 -17.35
CA ASP A 68 17.87 -25.30 -17.45
C ASP A 68 16.98 -26.00 -16.40
N GLY A 69 15.81 -25.42 -16.13
CA GLY A 69 14.82 -25.93 -15.17
C GLY A 69 15.03 -25.52 -13.71
N ALA A 70 16.12 -24.84 -13.36
CA ALA A 70 16.39 -24.37 -12.00
C ALA A 70 16.09 -22.88 -11.82
N GLN A 71 15.55 -22.50 -10.66
CA GLN A 71 15.26 -21.10 -10.35
C GLN A 71 16.52 -20.24 -10.31
N ALA A 72 16.45 -19.05 -10.90
CA ALA A 72 17.49 -18.03 -10.82
C ALA A 72 16.89 -16.63 -10.83
N CYS A 73 17.57 -15.67 -10.19
CA CYS A 73 17.22 -14.26 -10.27
C CYS A 73 17.84 -13.64 -11.53
N ALA A 74 17.03 -13.24 -12.51
CA ALA A 74 17.53 -12.64 -13.75
C ALA A 74 18.38 -11.37 -13.52
N CYS A 75 18.14 -10.63 -12.42
CA CYS A 75 18.93 -9.44 -12.06
C CYS A 75 20.37 -9.74 -11.62
N LEU A 76 20.68 -10.98 -11.21
CA LEU A 76 22.01 -11.39 -10.77
C LEU A 76 22.76 -12.20 -11.84
N THR A 77 22.11 -12.51 -12.96
CA THR A 77 22.66 -13.38 -14.00
C THR A 77 23.17 -12.55 -15.18
N PRO A 78 24.47 -12.52 -15.47
CA PRO A 78 24.99 -11.97 -16.73
C PRO A 78 24.59 -12.83 -17.93
N ILE A 79 24.33 -12.22 -19.09
CA ILE A 79 23.92 -12.96 -20.28
C ILE A 79 24.99 -13.94 -20.79
N GLY A 80 26.28 -13.69 -20.55
CA GLY A 80 27.35 -14.63 -20.90
C GLY A 80 27.24 -15.98 -20.16
N GLN A 81 26.53 -16.03 -19.03
CA GLN A 81 26.30 -17.29 -18.30
C GLN A 81 25.21 -18.15 -18.91
N VAL A 82 24.38 -17.61 -19.81
CA VAL A 82 23.24 -18.34 -20.40
C VAL A 82 23.49 -18.82 -21.82
N GLU A 83 24.70 -18.65 -22.35
CA GLU A 83 25.06 -19.15 -23.68
C GLU A 83 24.77 -20.66 -23.79
N GLY A 84 24.01 -21.04 -24.82
CA GLY A 84 23.59 -22.41 -25.10
C GLY A 84 22.52 -22.99 -24.16
N ARG A 85 22.04 -22.22 -23.17
CA ARG A 85 21.08 -22.71 -22.14
C ARG A 85 19.63 -22.50 -22.51
N GLU A 86 18.74 -23.19 -21.81
CA GLU A 86 17.29 -22.97 -21.89
C GLU A 86 16.81 -22.03 -20.78
N ILE A 87 16.19 -20.93 -21.18
CA ILE A 87 15.57 -19.94 -20.32
C ILE A 87 14.05 -20.01 -20.45
N ILE A 88 13.37 -20.12 -19.31
CA ILE A 88 11.90 -20.03 -19.24
C ILE A 88 11.51 -18.85 -18.36
N THR A 89 10.67 -17.98 -18.92
CA THR A 89 10.01 -16.87 -18.21
C THR A 89 8.52 -17.15 -18.09
N VAL A 90 7.77 -16.26 -17.43
CA VAL A 90 6.32 -16.41 -17.22
C VAL A 90 5.55 -16.54 -18.54
N GLU A 91 6.00 -15.87 -19.60
CA GLU A 91 5.43 -15.93 -20.95
C GLU A 91 5.54 -17.35 -21.57
N GLY A 92 6.46 -18.18 -21.07
CA GLY A 92 6.61 -19.58 -21.47
C GLY A 92 5.61 -20.53 -20.81
N LEU A 93 5.04 -20.17 -19.65
CA LEU A 93 4.24 -21.10 -18.83
C LEU A 93 2.96 -21.58 -19.52
N ALA A 94 2.29 -20.69 -20.25
CA ALA A 94 1.04 -21.03 -20.94
C ALA A 94 1.20 -22.11 -22.03
N LYS A 95 2.44 -22.37 -22.48
CA LYS A 95 2.75 -23.41 -23.48
C LYS A 95 2.80 -24.82 -22.88
N ASP A 96 2.87 -24.94 -21.56
CA ASP A 96 2.95 -26.21 -20.84
C ASP A 96 1.69 -26.40 -19.97
N ALA A 97 1.14 -27.62 -19.96
CA ALA A 97 -0.14 -27.89 -19.28
C ALA A 97 -0.08 -27.59 -17.77
N LEU A 98 1.05 -27.87 -17.12
CA LEU A 98 1.25 -27.58 -15.70
C LEU A 98 1.39 -26.07 -15.46
N GLY A 99 2.12 -25.35 -16.33
CA GLY A 99 2.24 -23.90 -16.26
C GLY A 99 0.89 -23.19 -16.41
N SER A 100 0.08 -23.60 -17.39
CA SER A 100 -1.28 -23.10 -17.58
C SER A 100 -2.19 -23.42 -16.39
N ALA A 101 -2.09 -24.62 -15.82
CA ALA A 101 -2.85 -25.02 -14.64
C ALA A 101 -2.49 -24.16 -13.42
N LEU A 102 -1.21 -23.88 -13.22
CA LEU A 102 -0.73 -23.01 -12.14
C LEU A 102 -1.25 -21.57 -12.28
N GLN A 103 -1.25 -21.00 -13.49
CA GLN A 103 -1.81 -19.67 -13.75
C GLN A 103 -3.31 -19.61 -13.41
N LYS A 104 -4.08 -20.63 -13.83
CA LYS A 104 -5.51 -20.76 -13.51
C LYS A 104 -5.75 -20.89 -12.01
N ALA A 105 -4.94 -21.68 -11.31
CA ALA A 105 -5.03 -21.83 -9.86
C ALA A 105 -4.76 -20.48 -9.16
N PHE A 106 -3.73 -19.73 -9.56
CA PHE A 106 -3.45 -18.41 -9.00
C PHE A 106 -4.61 -17.43 -9.19
N HIS A 107 -5.26 -17.46 -10.35
CA HIS A 107 -6.42 -16.62 -10.63
C HIS A 107 -7.64 -17.04 -9.79
N ALA A 108 -7.94 -18.34 -9.73
CA ALA A 108 -9.06 -18.92 -9.00
C ALA A 108 -8.98 -18.72 -7.48
N HIS A 109 -7.81 -18.85 -6.89
CA HIS A 109 -7.59 -18.66 -5.44
C HIS A 109 -7.47 -17.17 -5.04
N GLY A 110 -7.42 -16.25 -6.01
CA GLY A 110 -7.18 -14.84 -5.73
C GLY A 110 -5.75 -14.53 -5.26
N ALA A 111 -4.79 -15.44 -5.51
CA ALA A 111 -3.37 -15.30 -5.19
C ALA A 111 -2.69 -14.10 -5.89
N ALA A 112 -3.35 -13.59 -6.93
CA ALA A 112 -3.08 -12.43 -7.78
C ALA A 112 -3.38 -10.99 -7.33
N GLN A 113 -2.89 -10.38 -6.23
CA GLN A 113 -3.33 -8.99 -5.87
C GLN A 113 -2.82 -7.88 -6.81
N CYS A 114 -1.77 -7.12 -6.44
CA CYS A 114 -1.20 -6.10 -7.33
C CYS A 114 -0.61 -6.73 -8.59
N GLY A 115 -0.07 -7.95 -8.48
CA GLY A 115 0.41 -8.77 -9.59
C GLY A 115 1.91 -8.69 -9.85
N ILE A 116 2.65 -7.73 -9.26
CA ILE A 116 4.05 -7.50 -9.64
C ILE A 116 4.98 -8.67 -9.26
N CYS A 117 4.73 -9.34 -8.13
CA CYS A 117 5.52 -10.51 -7.71
C CYS A 117 5.01 -11.82 -8.34
N THR A 118 3.86 -11.78 -9.02
CA THR A 118 3.16 -12.98 -9.51
C THR A 118 3.98 -13.77 -10.52
N PRO A 119 4.64 -13.16 -11.51
CA PRO A 119 5.55 -13.89 -12.39
C PRO A 119 6.61 -14.69 -11.63
N GLY A 120 7.32 -14.06 -10.70
CA GLY A 120 8.35 -14.74 -9.90
C GLY A 120 7.78 -15.89 -9.05
N MET A 121 6.60 -15.69 -8.44
CA MET A 121 5.89 -16.72 -7.68
C MET A 121 5.49 -17.92 -8.54
N LEU A 122 5.01 -17.65 -9.77
CA LEU A 122 4.64 -18.69 -10.72
C LEU A 122 5.87 -19.47 -11.17
N MET A 123 7.00 -18.82 -11.45
CA MET A 123 8.23 -19.50 -11.84
C MET A 123 8.76 -20.39 -10.71
N ALA A 124 8.75 -19.90 -9.47
CA ALA A 124 9.15 -20.67 -8.30
C ALA A 124 8.23 -21.88 -8.03
N GLY A 125 6.91 -21.66 -8.09
CA GLY A 125 5.93 -22.73 -7.97
C GLY A 125 6.03 -23.76 -9.10
N TYR A 126 6.34 -23.32 -10.32
CA TYR A 126 6.49 -24.20 -11.48
C TYR A 126 7.70 -25.14 -11.36
N ASP A 127 8.86 -24.64 -10.92
CA ASP A 127 10.02 -25.48 -10.60
C ASP A 127 9.66 -26.53 -9.54
N LEU A 128 9.03 -26.11 -8.43
CA LEU A 128 8.62 -27.04 -7.38
C LEU A 128 7.70 -28.15 -7.93
N LEU A 129 6.68 -27.78 -8.72
CA LEU A 129 5.69 -28.73 -9.22
C LEU A 129 6.27 -29.72 -10.24
N LYS A 130 7.33 -29.37 -10.96
CA LYS A 130 8.06 -30.33 -11.82
C LYS A 130 8.77 -31.41 -11.01
N ARG A 131 9.18 -31.11 -9.77
CA ARG A 131 9.87 -32.04 -8.86
C ARG A 131 8.92 -32.77 -7.91
N SER A 132 7.87 -32.09 -7.44
CA SER A 132 6.85 -32.59 -6.52
C SER A 132 5.46 -32.13 -6.99
N PRO A 133 4.69 -32.97 -7.70
CA PRO A 133 3.39 -32.58 -8.27
C PRO A 133 2.30 -32.23 -7.24
N GLN A 134 2.45 -32.66 -5.98
CA GLN A 134 1.52 -32.38 -4.88
C GLN A 134 2.31 -32.05 -3.61
N PRO A 135 2.95 -30.87 -3.56
CA PRO A 135 3.83 -30.52 -2.45
C PRO A 135 3.04 -30.26 -1.16
N ASN A 136 3.69 -30.47 -0.02
CA ASN A 136 3.16 -30.05 1.26
C ASN A 136 3.40 -28.54 1.50
N VAL A 137 2.84 -28.01 2.60
CA VAL A 137 2.94 -26.58 2.94
C VAL A 137 4.39 -26.14 3.13
N ALA A 138 5.21 -26.93 3.84
CA ALA A 138 6.60 -26.59 4.10
C ALA A 138 7.45 -26.60 2.82
N GLU A 139 7.30 -27.61 1.97
CA GLU A 139 7.96 -27.66 0.65
C GLU A 139 7.58 -26.46 -0.22
N THR A 140 6.32 -26.03 -0.15
CA THR A 140 5.84 -24.88 -0.91
C THR A 140 6.40 -23.57 -0.36
N GLN A 141 6.40 -23.37 0.96
CA GLN A 141 6.97 -22.18 1.59
C GLN A 141 8.48 -22.07 1.34
N ASP A 142 9.21 -23.18 1.40
CA ASP A 142 10.65 -23.23 1.12
C ASP A 142 10.94 -22.82 -0.33
N ALA A 143 10.23 -23.41 -1.30
CA ALA A 143 10.42 -23.08 -2.71
C ALA A 143 10.07 -21.62 -3.06
N LEU A 144 9.10 -21.03 -2.35
CA LEU A 144 8.69 -19.64 -2.52
C LEU A 144 9.50 -18.66 -1.66
N GLY A 145 10.36 -19.14 -0.77
CA GLY A 145 11.04 -18.32 0.25
C GLY A 145 11.89 -17.18 -0.33
N GLY A 146 12.40 -17.36 -1.55
CA GLY A 146 13.14 -16.33 -2.29
C GLY A 146 12.29 -15.28 -3.02
N VAL A 147 10.96 -15.37 -2.97
CA VAL A 147 10.05 -14.45 -3.66
C VAL A 147 9.18 -13.71 -2.64
N LEU A 148 9.34 -12.39 -2.56
CA LEU A 148 8.61 -11.55 -1.61
C LEU A 148 7.24 -11.13 -2.17
N CYS A 149 6.23 -11.10 -1.31
CA CYS A 149 4.90 -10.58 -1.62
C CYS A 149 4.41 -9.67 -0.50
N ARG A 150 4.13 -8.41 -0.83
CA ARG A 150 3.64 -7.42 0.13
C ARG A 150 2.12 -7.36 0.29
N CYS A 151 1.38 -8.08 -0.56
CA CYS A 151 -0.08 -7.89 -0.71
C CYS A 151 -0.91 -9.02 -0.10
N THR A 152 -0.52 -10.28 -0.30
CA THR A 152 -1.44 -11.42 -0.16
C THR A 152 -1.37 -12.12 1.19
N GLY A 153 -0.30 -11.90 1.96
CA GLY A 153 0.00 -12.71 3.13
C GLY A 153 0.34 -14.17 2.81
N TYR A 154 0.72 -14.50 1.57
CA TYR A 154 1.21 -15.80 1.11
C TYR A 154 0.23 -16.99 1.14
N LEU A 155 -0.75 -17.05 2.04
CA LEU A 155 -1.61 -18.24 2.22
C LEU A 155 -2.27 -18.71 0.92
N LYS A 156 -2.91 -17.79 0.17
CA LYS A 156 -3.56 -18.11 -1.10
C LYS A 156 -2.58 -18.45 -2.22
N ILE A 157 -1.32 -17.99 -2.15
CA ILE A 157 -0.25 -18.39 -3.08
C ILE A 157 0.13 -19.84 -2.79
N VAL A 158 0.35 -20.19 -1.52
CA VAL A 158 0.69 -21.56 -1.11
C VAL A 158 -0.43 -22.54 -1.47
N GLU A 159 -1.69 -22.19 -1.22
CA GLU A 159 -2.85 -22.98 -1.66
C GLU A 159 -2.85 -23.17 -3.19
N ALA A 160 -2.72 -22.10 -3.96
CA ALA A 160 -2.74 -22.15 -5.42
C ALA A 160 -1.65 -23.04 -6.02
N VAL A 161 -0.43 -23.02 -5.46
CA VAL A 161 0.66 -23.91 -5.91
C VAL A 161 0.30 -25.37 -5.61
N ARG A 162 -0.14 -25.67 -4.39
CA ARG A 162 -0.45 -27.05 -3.97
C ARG A 162 -1.63 -27.65 -4.76
N GLU A 163 -2.60 -26.81 -5.09
CA GLU A 163 -3.83 -27.21 -5.78
C GLU A 163 -3.76 -27.06 -7.30
N ALA A 164 -2.63 -26.62 -7.86
CA ALA A 164 -2.45 -26.45 -9.31
C ALA A 164 -2.77 -27.72 -10.12
N HIS A 165 -2.51 -28.91 -9.56
CA HIS A 165 -2.83 -30.18 -10.20
C HIS A 165 -4.34 -30.37 -10.49
N LEU A 166 -5.22 -29.71 -9.73
CA LEU A 166 -6.68 -29.73 -9.93
C LEU A 166 -7.12 -28.95 -11.18
N PHE A 167 -6.22 -28.16 -11.79
CA PHE A 167 -6.50 -27.29 -12.94
C PHE A 167 -5.85 -27.79 -14.25
N ILE A 168 -5.24 -28.99 -14.26
CA ILE A 168 -4.61 -29.60 -15.45
C ILE A 168 -5.66 -29.99 -16.48
N GLU A 169 -6.72 -30.66 -16.04
CA GLU A 169 -7.94 -30.86 -16.82
C GLU A 169 -8.90 -29.69 -16.51
N PRO A 170 -9.85 -29.34 -17.38
CA PRO A 170 -10.82 -28.32 -17.06
C PRO A 170 -11.57 -28.73 -15.79
N ALA A 171 -11.25 -28.09 -14.67
CA ALA A 171 -12.12 -28.11 -13.51
C ALA A 171 -13.52 -27.71 -14.00
N PRO A 172 -14.60 -28.43 -13.63
CA PRO A 172 -15.94 -28.02 -13.98
C PRO A 172 -16.09 -26.57 -13.54
N ILE A 173 -16.33 -25.68 -14.51
CA ILE A 173 -16.66 -24.28 -14.26
C ILE A 173 -17.80 -24.34 -13.25
N ALA A 174 -17.55 -23.89 -12.02
CA ALA A 174 -18.62 -23.74 -11.05
C ALA A 174 -19.71 -22.93 -11.77
N PRO A 175 -20.96 -23.44 -11.87
CA PRO A 175 -22.00 -22.74 -12.60
C PRO A 175 -22.06 -21.31 -12.07
N ALA A 176 -22.19 -20.34 -12.97
CA ALA A 176 -22.47 -18.96 -12.59
C ALA A 176 -23.73 -18.97 -11.71
N ALA A 177 -23.53 -18.94 -10.39
CA ALA A 177 -24.61 -19.12 -9.44
C ALA A 177 -25.13 -17.74 -9.02
N SER A 178 -26.37 -17.51 -9.44
CA SER A 178 -27.27 -16.40 -9.14
C SER A 178 -27.17 -15.16 -10.03
N SER A 179 -28.32 -14.52 -10.24
CA SER A 179 -28.53 -13.30 -11.01
C SER A 179 -27.85 -12.05 -10.43
N ALA A 180 -27.09 -12.17 -9.33
CA ALA A 180 -26.46 -11.06 -8.61
C ALA A 180 -24.95 -11.31 -8.46
N SER A 181 -24.17 -10.31 -8.84
CA SER A 181 -22.70 -10.25 -8.79
C SER A 181 -22.21 -9.96 -7.37
N VAL A 182 -22.91 -9.14 -6.59
CA VAL A 182 -22.55 -8.78 -5.21
C VAL A 182 -22.68 -10.00 -4.28
N GLY A 183 -21.60 -10.32 -3.57
CA GLY A 183 -21.48 -11.50 -2.71
C GLY A 183 -20.91 -12.72 -3.41
N ALA A 184 -20.76 -12.69 -4.74
CA ALA A 184 -20.12 -13.76 -5.48
C ALA A 184 -18.61 -13.80 -5.21
N ARG A 185 -18.05 -15.01 -5.08
CA ARG A 185 -16.60 -15.27 -5.04
C ARG A 185 -16.03 -15.30 -6.45
N MET A 186 -16.16 -14.18 -7.18
CA MET A 186 -15.66 -14.10 -8.54
C MET A 186 -14.16 -13.82 -8.56
N THR A 187 -13.49 -14.35 -9.59
CA THR A 187 -12.11 -13.97 -9.90
C THR A 187 -12.05 -12.49 -10.30
N ARG A 188 -10.90 -11.88 -10.07
CA ARG A 188 -10.68 -10.47 -10.37
C ARG A 188 -10.64 -10.22 -11.89
N LEU A 189 -11.28 -9.14 -12.33
CA LEU A 189 -11.39 -8.75 -13.74
C LEU A 189 -10.04 -8.38 -14.37
N ASP A 190 -9.11 -7.88 -13.56
CA ASP A 190 -7.74 -7.53 -13.92
C ASP A 190 -6.73 -8.65 -13.59
N GLY A 191 -7.21 -9.88 -13.34
CA GLY A 191 -6.37 -11.00 -12.90
C GLY A 191 -5.57 -11.67 -14.01
N GLU A 192 -6.16 -11.82 -15.19
CA GLU A 192 -5.56 -12.57 -16.31
C GLU A 192 -4.22 -11.96 -16.76
N PRO A 193 -4.10 -10.63 -17.00
CA PRO A 193 -2.82 -10.04 -17.38
C PRO A 193 -1.73 -10.23 -16.31
N LYS A 194 -2.11 -10.27 -15.02
CA LYS A 194 -1.17 -10.44 -13.90
C LYS A 194 -0.59 -11.84 -13.84
N VAL A 195 -1.40 -12.88 -14.04
CA VAL A 195 -0.91 -14.28 -14.06
C VAL A 195 -0.22 -14.64 -15.38
N ALA A 196 -0.58 -13.97 -16.48
CA ALA A 196 0.10 -14.12 -17.76
C ALA A 196 1.45 -13.37 -17.83
N GLY A 197 1.71 -12.44 -16.92
CA GLY A 197 2.88 -11.56 -16.94
C GLY A 197 2.78 -10.41 -17.97
N SER A 198 1.63 -10.23 -18.61
CA SER A 198 1.39 -9.20 -19.63
C SER A 198 0.84 -7.88 -19.07
N GLU A 199 0.53 -7.81 -17.77
CA GLU A 199 0.16 -6.56 -17.11
C GLU A 199 1.29 -5.52 -17.19
N ILE A 200 0.93 -4.27 -17.49
CA ILE A 200 1.86 -3.17 -17.78
C ILE A 200 2.01 -2.23 -16.57
N TYR A 201 3.17 -2.31 -15.93
CA TYR A 201 3.57 -1.46 -14.81
C TYR A 201 4.38 -0.24 -15.29
N GLY A 202 4.71 0.68 -14.38
CA GLY A 202 5.34 1.95 -14.74
C GLY A 202 6.66 1.80 -15.50
N ALA A 203 7.44 0.75 -15.20
CA ALA A 203 8.73 0.46 -15.83
C ALA A 203 8.65 -0.36 -17.12
N ASP A 204 7.45 -0.85 -17.50
CA ASP A 204 7.27 -1.78 -18.62
C ASP A 204 7.01 -1.08 -19.95
N ALA A 205 6.60 0.19 -19.95
CA ALA A 205 6.23 0.91 -21.17
C ALA A 205 6.82 2.32 -21.19
N ALA A 206 7.32 2.72 -22.37
CA ALA A 206 7.69 4.09 -22.72
C ALA A 206 7.73 4.24 -24.25
N PRO A 207 7.66 5.46 -24.80
CA PRO A 207 8.01 5.71 -26.19
C PRO A 207 9.43 5.24 -26.52
N VAL A 208 9.63 4.68 -27.72
CA VAL A 208 10.91 4.06 -28.14
C VAL A 208 12.07 5.07 -28.14
N ASP A 209 11.77 6.33 -28.42
CA ASP A 209 12.72 7.44 -28.49
C ASP A 209 12.87 8.22 -27.17
N ALA A 210 12.32 7.68 -26.07
CA ALA A 210 12.35 8.33 -24.76
C ALA A 210 13.77 8.43 -24.19
N LEU A 211 14.12 9.64 -23.73
CA LEU A 211 15.34 9.91 -22.99
C LEU A 211 15.23 9.39 -21.55
N TRP A 212 16.36 9.09 -20.93
CA TRP A 212 16.41 8.66 -19.54
C TRP A 212 16.65 9.83 -18.59
N LEU A 213 15.91 9.85 -17.48
CA LEU A 213 16.07 10.79 -16.38
C LEU A 213 16.54 10.07 -15.13
N ARG A 214 17.55 10.64 -14.46
CA ARG A 214 18.01 10.22 -13.12
C ARG A 214 18.07 11.44 -12.20
N ALA A 215 17.49 11.35 -11.01
CA ALA A 215 17.61 12.40 -10.01
C ALA A 215 18.95 12.30 -9.28
N VAL A 216 19.54 13.45 -8.96
CA VAL A 216 20.72 13.58 -8.09
C VAL A 216 20.24 14.14 -6.75
N ARG A 217 20.57 13.40 -5.69
CA ARG A 217 19.96 13.57 -4.36
C ARG A 217 20.99 13.90 -3.29
N SER A 218 20.54 14.57 -2.24
CA SER A 218 21.34 14.86 -1.05
C SER A 218 21.84 13.58 -0.38
N PRO A 219 23.15 13.41 -0.17
CA PRO A 219 23.68 12.32 0.66
C PRO A 219 23.58 12.64 2.16
N HIS A 220 23.25 13.88 2.53
CA HIS A 220 23.23 14.36 3.91
C HIS A 220 21.80 14.56 4.44
N PRO A 221 21.55 14.27 5.73
CA PRO A 221 20.31 14.64 6.41
C PRO A 221 20.04 16.15 6.41
N ARG A 222 21.09 16.96 6.32
CA ARG A 222 21.01 18.40 6.10
C ARG A 222 22.32 18.91 5.53
N ALA A 223 22.28 19.73 4.48
CA ALA A 223 23.48 20.35 3.94
C ALA A 223 23.17 21.61 3.15
N ARG A 224 24.09 22.58 3.15
CA ARG A 224 24.15 23.58 2.08
C ARG A 224 24.89 23.00 0.89
N PHE A 225 24.56 23.49 -0.29
CA PHE A 225 25.24 23.07 -1.51
C PHE A 225 25.37 24.19 -2.52
N THR A 226 26.39 24.08 -3.37
CA THR A 226 26.56 24.92 -4.55
C THR A 226 26.81 24.05 -5.77
N LEU A 227 26.33 24.52 -6.92
CA LEU A 227 26.49 23.84 -8.21
C LEU A 227 27.61 24.53 -9.00
N GLY A 228 28.52 23.73 -9.57
CA GLY A 228 29.57 24.20 -10.48
C GLY A 228 29.06 24.47 -11.90
N ASP A 229 29.96 24.39 -12.88
CA ASP A 229 29.63 24.60 -14.29
C ASP A 229 28.94 23.36 -14.89
N LEU A 230 27.61 23.39 -14.89
CA LEU A 230 26.78 22.29 -15.40
C LEU A 230 26.85 22.17 -16.92
N ASP A 231 27.00 23.27 -17.65
CA ASP A 231 27.08 23.25 -19.12
C ASP A 231 28.39 22.62 -19.58
N ALA A 232 29.50 22.96 -18.91
CA ALA A 232 30.78 22.30 -19.14
C ALA A 232 30.72 20.80 -18.83
N PHE A 233 30.01 20.42 -17.76
CA PHE A 233 29.80 19.00 -17.43
C PHE A 233 29.00 18.27 -18.52
N VAL A 234 27.91 18.86 -19.03
CA VAL A 234 27.16 18.27 -20.16
C VAL A 234 28.04 18.13 -21.39
N ALA A 235 28.80 19.17 -21.73
CA ALA A 235 29.68 19.17 -22.90
C ALA A 235 30.80 18.11 -22.83
N SER A 236 31.22 17.70 -21.62
CA SER A 236 32.25 16.67 -21.43
C SER A 236 31.71 15.24 -21.41
N HIS A 237 30.39 15.03 -21.42
CA HIS A 237 29.76 13.70 -21.33
C HIS A 237 28.88 13.45 -22.57
N PRO A 238 29.41 12.83 -23.63
CA PRO A 238 28.63 12.47 -24.82
C PRO A 238 27.38 11.64 -24.46
N GLY A 239 26.25 11.95 -25.09
CA GLY A 239 24.96 11.30 -24.82
C GLY A 239 24.18 11.93 -23.66
N LEU A 240 24.83 12.67 -22.75
CA LEU A 240 24.12 13.52 -21.79
C LEU A 240 23.59 14.75 -22.53
N LEU A 241 22.30 15.06 -22.37
CA LEU A 241 21.63 16.10 -23.13
C LEU A 241 21.46 17.39 -22.33
N ARG A 242 21.00 17.29 -21.07
CA ARG A 242 20.75 18.45 -20.22
C ARG A 242 20.69 18.06 -18.74
N ILE A 243 21.02 19.03 -17.89
CA ILE A 243 20.81 18.98 -16.44
C ILE A 243 19.69 19.96 -16.08
N PHE A 244 18.73 19.53 -15.28
CA PHE A 244 17.58 20.30 -14.81
C PHE A 244 17.74 20.66 -13.34
N THR A 245 17.50 21.92 -13.03
CA THR A 245 17.54 22.50 -11.67
C THR A 245 16.24 23.25 -11.40
N ALA A 246 16.13 23.85 -10.21
CA ALA A 246 15.00 24.72 -9.86
C ALA A 246 14.72 25.84 -10.88
N LYS A 247 15.75 26.29 -11.63
CA LYS A 247 15.62 27.34 -12.65
C LYS A 247 14.89 26.89 -13.91
N ASP A 248 14.80 25.58 -14.13
CA ASP A 248 14.19 25.00 -15.32
C ASP A 248 12.70 24.67 -15.11
N VAL A 249 12.19 24.83 -13.88
CA VAL A 249 10.77 24.63 -13.55
C VAL A 249 9.96 25.80 -14.14
N PRO A 250 9.04 25.57 -15.10
CA PRO A 250 8.34 26.66 -15.78
C PRO A 250 7.32 27.40 -14.90
N GLY A 251 6.66 26.68 -14.00
CA GLY A 251 5.69 27.21 -13.05
C GLY A 251 6.31 27.37 -11.66
N GLU A 252 5.72 26.71 -10.67
CA GLU A 252 6.20 26.81 -9.28
C GLU A 252 7.11 25.62 -8.91
N ASN A 253 8.32 25.90 -8.39
CA ASN A 253 9.24 24.89 -7.87
C ASN A 253 8.80 24.37 -6.47
N SER A 254 7.56 23.89 -6.38
CA SER A 254 6.98 23.36 -5.16
C SER A 254 5.79 22.45 -5.45
N PHE A 255 5.64 21.39 -4.67
CA PHE A 255 4.49 20.48 -4.69
C PHE A 255 4.16 20.01 -3.26
N GLY A 256 3.01 19.36 -3.09
CA GLY A 256 2.62 18.79 -1.80
C GLY A 256 1.19 18.29 -1.77
N ILE A 257 0.79 17.65 -0.68
CA ILE A 257 -0.52 16.98 -0.56
C ILE A 257 -1.67 17.99 -0.41
N TYR A 258 -1.47 19.09 0.32
CA TYR A 258 -2.54 20.03 0.64
C TYR A 258 -2.51 21.24 -0.29
N PRO A 259 -3.67 21.72 -0.78
CA PRO A 259 -3.71 22.87 -1.68
C PRO A 259 -3.04 24.14 -1.13
N HIS A 260 -3.06 24.34 0.19
CA HIS A 260 -2.50 25.51 0.87
C HIS A 260 -1.09 25.28 1.46
N LEU A 261 -0.53 24.08 1.32
CA LEU A 261 0.79 23.74 1.84
C LEU A 261 1.55 22.89 0.82
N LYS A 262 2.41 23.57 0.06
CA LYS A 262 3.27 23.03 -1.00
C LYS A 262 4.73 23.23 -0.59
N ASP A 263 5.14 22.54 0.47
CA ASP A 263 6.40 22.80 1.16
C ASP A 263 7.59 22.03 0.59
N GLN A 264 7.37 21.08 -0.33
CA GLN A 264 8.44 20.28 -0.93
C GLN A 264 8.84 20.83 -2.32
N PRO A 265 10.13 21.14 -2.55
CA PRO A 265 10.59 21.59 -3.86
C PRO A 265 10.71 20.44 -4.87
N VAL A 266 10.53 20.73 -6.17
CA VAL A 266 10.89 19.77 -7.24
C VAL A 266 12.40 19.55 -7.24
N PHE A 267 13.14 20.65 -7.16
CA PHE A 267 14.59 20.69 -7.02
C PHE A 267 14.98 21.67 -5.90
N SER A 268 15.74 21.21 -4.90
CA SER A 268 16.18 22.06 -3.78
C SER A 268 16.98 23.27 -4.25
N THR A 269 17.01 24.32 -3.42
CA THR A 269 17.79 25.54 -3.69
C THR A 269 18.65 25.89 -2.48
N GLY A 270 19.98 25.78 -2.64
CA GLY A 270 20.97 26.22 -1.65
C GLY A 270 21.12 25.36 -0.39
N GLU A 271 20.04 24.80 0.13
CA GLU A 271 20.03 23.91 1.32
C GLU A 271 19.09 22.72 1.10
N THR A 272 19.49 21.56 1.62
CA THR A 272 18.69 20.33 1.70
C THR A 272 18.35 20.03 3.16
N ARG A 273 17.14 19.51 3.38
CA ARG A 273 16.49 19.27 4.67
C ARG A 273 16.43 17.79 5.06
N TYR A 274 16.69 16.87 4.14
CA TYR A 274 16.80 15.43 4.45
C TYR A 274 17.72 14.69 3.46
N ARG A 275 18.17 13.49 3.86
CA ARG A 275 18.94 12.58 2.98
C ARG A 275 17.99 11.98 1.95
N GLY A 276 18.28 12.19 0.67
CA GLY A 276 17.42 11.77 -0.44
C GLY A 276 16.69 12.91 -1.15
N GLU A 277 16.79 14.14 -0.63
CA GLU A 277 16.17 15.30 -1.26
C GLU A 277 16.73 15.57 -2.67
N CYS A 278 15.84 15.81 -3.64
CA CYS A 278 16.21 16.01 -5.04
C CYS A 278 16.83 17.40 -5.25
N VAL A 279 18.07 17.44 -5.75
CA VAL A 279 18.80 18.68 -6.03
C VAL A 279 18.66 19.09 -7.50
N LEU A 280 18.76 18.11 -8.39
CA LEU A 280 18.74 18.28 -9.85
C LEU A 280 18.43 16.94 -10.52
N ALA A 281 18.10 16.98 -11.81
CA ALA A 281 17.93 15.78 -12.62
C ALA A 281 18.81 15.83 -13.87
N ILE A 282 19.41 14.70 -14.23
CA ILE A 282 20.20 14.54 -15.46
C ILE A 282 19.35 13.83 -16.51
N VAL A 283 19.40 14.29 -17.76
CA VAL A 283 18.61 13.73 -18.86
C VAL A 283 19.48 13.50 -20.10
N GLY A 284 19.39 12.30 -20.70
CA GLY A 284 20.18 11.92 -21.86
C GLY A 284 19.86 10.52 -22.39
N GLU A 285 20.77 9.98 -23.19
CA GLU A 285 20.79 8.56 -23.56
C GLU A 285 20.97 7.70 -22.30
N LYS A 286 20.42 6.48 -22.31
CA LYS A 286 20.44 5.57 -21.14
C LYS A 286 21.84 5.35 -20.61
N ASP A 287 22.74 4.86 -21.46
CA ASP A 287 24.09 4.47 -21.08
C ASP A 287 24.90 5.68 -20.59
N ALA A 288 24.66 6.87 -21.16
CA ALA A 288 25.30 8.10 -20.72
C ALA A 288 24.83 8.54 -19.32
N VAL A 289 23.54 8.40 -19.02
CA VAL A 289 22.96 8.71 -17.70
C VAL A 289 23.41 7.72 -16.64
N GLU A 290 23.46 6.43 -16.97
CA GLU A 290 23.86 5.36 -16.05
C GLU A 290 25.36 5.36 -15.78
N ALA A 291 26.19 5.75 -16.75
CA ALA A 291 27.64 5.85 -16.58
C ALA A 291 28.10 6.97 -15.64
N ILE A 292 27.25 7.98 -15.38
CA ILE A 292 27.60 9.10 -14.50
C ILE A 292 27.69 8.63 -13.04
N ARG A 293 28.86 8.87 -12.45
CA ARG A 293 29.07 8.68 -11.02
C ARG A 293 28.72 9.95 -10.25
N LEU A 294 28.00 9.78 -9.13
CA LEU A 294 27.50 10.91 -8.35
C LEU A 294 28.62 11.72 -7.68
N ASP A 295 29.77 11.11 -7.39
CA ASP A 295 30.94 11.77 -6.81
C ASP A 295 31.73 12.63 -7.81
N GLU A 296 31.53 12.40 -9.11
CA GLU A 296 32.11 13.21 -10.19
C GLU A 296 31.26 14.45 -10.52
N PHE A 297 30.00 14.48 -10.05
CA PHE A 297 29.09 15.58 -10.33
C PHE A 297 29.55 16.86 -9.62
N PRO A 298 29.53 18.04 -10.28
CA PRO A 298 30.07 19.28 -9.72
C PRO A 298 29.14 19.91 -8.65
N ILE A 299 28.95 19.21 -7.53
CA ILE A 299 28.23 19.68 -6.34
C ILE A 299 29.20 19.77 -5.17
N ALA A 300 29.35 20.96 -4.60
CA ALA A 300 30.08 21.15 -3.35
C ALA A 300 29.08 21.14 -2.19
N TRP A 301 29.32 20.26 -1.21
CA TRP A 301 28.47 20.05 -0.04
C TRP A 301 29.10 20.64 1.23
N GLU A 302 28.29 21.33 2.03
CA GLU A 302 28.59 21.73 3.41
C GLU A 302 27.56 21.04 4.33
N ALA A 303 27.93 19.91 4.92
CA ALA A 303 27.05 19.21 5.85
C ALA A 303 26.77 20.05 7.10
N LEU A 304 25.50 20.12 7.50
CA LEU A 304 25.04 20.88 8.66
C LEU A 304 24.49 19.94 9.74
N PRO A 305 24.53 20.32 11.03
CA PRO A 305 23.88 19.55 12.09
C PRO A 305 22.37 19.39 11.84
N PRO A 306 21.83 18.14 11.81
CA PRO A 306 20.40 17.88 11.66
C PRO A 306 19.67 17.79 13.02
N MET A 307 18.37 18.08 13.02
CA MET A 307 17.44 17.69 14.10
C MET A 307 16.93 16.28 13.83
N VAL A 308 17.42 15.30 14.59
CA VAL A 308 17.02 13.89 14.45
C VAL A 308 15.99 13.55 15.53
N GLY A 309 14.76 13.24 15.10
CA GLY A 309 13.65 12.87 15.97
C GLY A 309 12.94 14.05 16.65
N VAL A 310 11.75 13.76 17.20
CA VAL A 310 10.84 14.77 17.78
C VAL A 310 11.45 15.49 19.01
N LYS A 311 12.23 14.78 19.84
CA LYS A 311 12.87 15.36 21.03
C LYS A 311 13.85 16.48 20.64
N ALA A 312 14.62 16.30 19.56
CA ALA A 312 15.54 17.32 19.07
C ALA A 312 14.81 18.52 18.46
N ALA A 313 13.72 18.27 17.71
CA ALA A 313 12.96 19.31 17.03
C ALA A 313 12.13 20.20 17.97
N LEU A 314 11.75 19.68 19.15
CA LEU A 314 10.99 20.40 20.18
C LEU A 314 11.88 20.96 21.30
N GLY A 315 13.18 20.68 21.28
CA GLY A 315 14.13 21.11 22.31
C GLY A 315 14.51 22.60 22.22
N GLU A 316 15.09 23.14 23.29
CA GLU A 316 15.48 24.56 23.37
C GLU A 316 16.56 24.97 22.35
N SER A 317 17.37 24.01 21.87
CA SER A 317 18.41 24.22 20.85
C SER A 317 17.93 23.96 19.42
N ALA A 318 16.64 23.68 19.23
CA ALA A 318 16.07 23.44 17.91
C ALA A 318 16.19 24.69 17.03
N PHE A 319 16.57 24.49 15.76
CA PHE A 319 16.45 25.54 14.75
C PHE A 319 15.11 25.42 14.03
N THR A 320 14.63 26.52 13.45
CA THR A 320 13.41 26.51 12.64
C THR A 320 13.70 25.86 11.28
N LEU A 321 13.04 24.74 10.96
CA LEU A 321 13.21 24.06 9.68
C LEU A 321 12.44 24.75 8.54
N HIS A 322 11.27 25.30 8.86
CA HIS A 322 10.36 26.01 7.96
C HIS A 322 9.89 27.30 8.62
N ASP A 323 10.03 28.44 7.93
CA ASP A 323 9.69 29.76 8.49
C ASP A 323 8.22 29.89 8.92
N PHE A 324 7.31 29.14 8.28
CA PHE A 324 5.89 29.12 8.62
C PHE A 324 5.55 28.26 9.85
N ALA A 325 6.51 27.49 10.37
CA ALA A 325 6.37 26.63 11.55
C ALA A 325 7.55 26.87 12.52
N PRO A 326 7.62 28.04 13.18
CA PRO A 326 8.78 28.45 13.97
C PRO A 326 9.09 27.54 15.17
N ASP A 327 8.10 26.80 15.67
CA ASP A 327 8.20 25.81 16.74
C ASP A 327 8.40 24.37 16.22
N ASN A 328 8.63 24.20 14.92
CA ASN A 328 8.70 22.92 14.21
C ASN A 328 7.43 22.06 14.33
N VAL A 329 6.30 22.59 14.82
CA VAL A 329 5.04 21.84 14.86
C VAL A 329 4.20 22.21 13.65
N LEU A 330 4.07 21.26 12.73
CA LEU A 330 3.23 21.42 11.53
C LEU A 330 1.75 21.61 11.90
N THR A 331 1.22 20.72 12.72
CA THR A 331 -0.17 20.81 13.15
C THR A 331 -0.41 20.08 14.47
N ARG A 332 -1.51 20.44 15.13
CA ARG A 332 -1.94 19.89 16.42
C ARG A 332 -3.34 19.30 16.28
N GLY A 333 -3.51 18.04 16.69
CA GLY A 333 -4.81 17.36 16.76
C GLY A 333 -5.33 17.34 18.19
N ARG A 334 -6.66 17.36 18.34
CA ARG A 334 -7.32 17.39 19.65
C ARG A 334 -8.70 16.73 19.61
N VAL A 335 -9.01 15.90 20.61
CA VAL A 335 -10.36 15.43 20.94
C VAL A 335 -10.54 15.45 22.46
N GLU A 336 -11.52 16.22 22.93
CA GLU A 336 -11.85 16.37 24.34
C GLU A 336 -13.34 16.16 24.59
N ARG A 337 -13.67 15.30 25.56
CA ARG A 337 -15.04 15.03 25.98
C ARG A 337 -15.08 14.81 27.48
N GLY A 338 -16.09 15.37 28.17
CA GLY A 338 -16.25 15.22 29.61
C GLY A 338 -15.14 15.90 30.43
N ASP A 339 -14.89 15.39 31.64
CA ASP A 339 -13.82 15.83 32.55
C ASP A 339 -12.88 14.66 32.83
N VAL A 340 -11.73 14.68 32.16
CA VAL A 340 -10.78 13.57 32.18
C VAL A 340 -10.14 13.38 33.57
N GLU A 341 -9.86 14.47 34.29
CA GLU A 341 -9.25 14.38 35.62
C GLU A 341 -10.25 13.88 36.66
N ALA A 342 -11.51 14.32 36.58
CA ALA A 342 -12.57 13.77 37.42
C ALA A 342 -12.74 12.26 37.18
N GLY A 343 -12.66 11.82 35.92
CA GLY A 343 -12.69 10.41 35.56
C GLY A 343 -11.55 9.58 36.15
N PHE A 344 -10.33 10.12 36.20
CA PHE A 344 -9.19 9.47 36.88
C PHE A 344 -9.33 9.48 38.41
N ALA A 345 -9.83 10.56 39.00
CA ALA A 345 -9.97 10.68 40.45
C ALA A 345 -10.96 9.67 41.05
N GLN A 346 -11.97 9.25 40.28
CA GLN A 346 -12.99 8.28 40.70
C GLN A 346 -12.70 6.83 40.29
N ALA A 347 -11.57 6.58 39.63
CA ALA A 347 -11.24 5.27 39.08
C ALA A 347 -10.87 4.25 40.18
N ALA A 348 -11.25 2.99 39.96
CA ALA A 348 -10.78 1.89 40.81
C ALA A 348 -9.41 1.39 40.37
N HIS A 349 -9.14 1.40 39.06
CA HIS A 349 -7.87 0.98 38.47
C HIS A 349 -7.42 1.98 37.41
N ILE A 350 -6.12 2.25 37.38
CA ILE A 350 -5.47 3.14 36.42
C ILE A 350 -4.25 2.40 35.85
N ALA A 351 -4.07 2.49 34.54
CA ALA A 351 -2.90 2.03 33.82
C ALA A 351 -2.29 3.19 33.03
N ALA A 352 -0.97 3.25 32.95
CA ALA A 352 -0.25 4.27 32.19
C ALA A 352 1.02 3.68 31.56
N GLY A 353 1.53 4.32 30.51
CA GLY A 353 2.82 4.00 29.92
C GLY A 353 3.19 4.87 28.73
N SER A 354 4.48 4.87 28.43
CA SER A 354 5.11 5.46 27.25
C SER A 354 5.27 4.42 26.16
N PHE A 355 5.08 4.79 24.89
CA PHE A 355 5.15 3.88 23.75
C PHE A 355 5.90 4.50 22.58
N GLU A 356 6.74 3.70 21.92
CA GLU A 356 7.55 4.14 20.79
C GLU A 356 7.37 3.26 19.55
N THR A 357 7.32 3.91 18.39
CA THR A 357 7.35 3.22 17.09
C THR A 357 8.39 3.86 16.17
N GLY A 358 9.12 3.03 15.42
CA GLY A 358 10.11 3.47 14.44
C GLY A 358 9.52 3.78 13.05
N PHE A 359 10.38 4.20 12.12
CA PHE A 359 9.99 4.31 10.72
C PHE A 359 9.66 2.93 10.15
N VAL A 360 8.57 2.85 9.40
CA VAL A 360 8.21 1.66 8.61
C VAL A 360 8.08 2.08 7.15
N GLU A 361 8.77 1.34 6.29
CA GLU A 361 8.76 1.50 4.85
C GLU A 361 7.63 0.68 4.22
N HIS A 362 6.94 1.25 3.23
CA HIS A 362 5.84 0.57 2.53
C HIS A 362 6.33 -0.71 1.87
N ALA A 363 7.53 -0.65 1.29
CA ALA A 363 8.23 -1.75 0.66
C ALA A 363 7.38 -2.45 -0.40
N TYR A 364 6.65 -1.66 -1.19
CA TYR A 364 6.02 -2.16 -2.41
C TYR A 364 7.11 -2.72 -3.33
N ILE A 365 6.81 -3.84 -3.99
CA ILE A 365 7.82 -4.58 -4.76
C ILE A 365 8.20 -3.81 -6.04
N GLU A 366 7.26 -3.06 -6.63
CA GLU A 366 7.50 -2.17 -7.79
C GLU A 366 7.98 -0.77 -7.33
N PRO A 367 9.25 -0.38 -7.56
CA PRO A 367 9.70 1.00 -7.36
C PRO A 367 8.88 1.98 -8.21
N GLU A 368 9.03 3.26 -7.91
CA GLU A 368 8.39 4.32 -8.68
C GLU A 368 8.96 4.37 -10.11
N ALA A 369 8.08 4.32 -11.11
CA ALA A 369 8.46 4.33 -12.51
C ALA A 369 7.38 4.99 -13.40
N GLY A 370 7.82 5.56 -14.52
CA GLY A 370 6.93 6.12 -15.53
C GLY A 370 7.64 6.88 -16.64
N TYR A 371 6.85 7.51 -17.52
CA TYR A 371 7.33 8.43 -18.54
C TYR A 371 6.38 9.61 -18.72
N ALA A 372 6.90 10.71 -19.27
CA ALA A 372 6.10 11.85 -19.71
C ALA A 372 6.43 12.19 -21.17
N ARG A 373 5.45 12.76 -21.88
CA ARG A 373 5.63 13.32 -23.23
C ARG A 373 4.73 14.51 -23.44
N ARG A 374 5.19 15.48 -24.22
CA ARG A 374 4.37 16.58 -24.70
C ARG A 374 3.61 16.17 -25.97
N VAL A 375 2.33 16.53 -26.03
CA VAL A 375 1.44 16.30 -27.18
C VAL A 375 0.73 17.61 -27.50
N GLY A 376 1.31 18.41 -28.41
CA GLY A 376 0.87 19.77 -28.66
C GLY A 376 1.05 20.64 -27.41
N ASP A 377 -0.05 21.20 -26.90
CA ASP A 377 -0.05 22.00 -25.67
C ASP A 377 -0.39 21.20 -24.41
N THR A 378 -0.56 19.88 -24.55
CA THR A 378 -0.85 18.97 -23.43
C THR A 378 0.40 18.22 -22.98
N ILE A 379 0.58 18.05 -21.67
CA ILE A 379 1.54 17.09 -21.11
C ILE A 379 0.80 15.79 -20.75
N GLU A 380 1.31 14.66 -21.23
CA GLU A 380 0.85 13.33 -20.82
C GLU A 380 1.88 12.68 -19.90
N VAL A 381 1.45 12.17 -18.74
CA VAL A 381 2.29 11.45 -17.77
C VAL A 381 1.70 10.07 -17.52
N PHE A 382 2.47 9.02 -17.85
CA PHE A 382 2.16 7.64 -17.52
C PHE A 382 3.01 7.20 -16.32
N ALA A 383 2.39 6.86 -15.20
CA ALA A 383 3.12 6.52 -13.98
C ALA A 383 2.30 5.63 -13.02
N CYS A 384 2.99 4.92 -12.14
CA CYS A 384 2.36 4.23 -11.02
C CYS A 384 1.90 5.25 -9.96
N THR A 385 0.59 5.35 -9.72
CA THR A 385 0.01 6.34 -8.79
C THR A 385 -1.25 5.82 -8.09
N GLN A 386 -1.53 6.35 -6.89
CA GLN A 386 -2.80 6.16 -6.18
C GLN A 386 -3.78 7.33 -6.35
N ALA A 387 -3.34 8.46 -6.93
CA ALA A 387 -4.05 9.73 -6.87
C ALA A 387 -3.88 10.55 -8.18
N PRO A 388 -4.37 10.07 -9.33
CA PRO A 388 -4.11 10.69 -10.63
C PRO A 388 -4.58 12.14 -10.74
N TYR A 389 -5.69 12.51 -10.08
CA TYR A 389 -6.17 13.89 -10.06
C TYR A 389 -5.29 14.82 -9.20
N MET A 390 -4.69 14.30 -8.12
CA MET A 390 -3.71 15.08 -7.35
C MET A 390 -2.43 15.24 -8.15
N ASP A 391 -1.95 14.18 -8.81
CA ASP A 391 -0.79 14.25 -9.71
C ASP A 391 -1.01 15.29 -10.82
N ARG A 392 -2.22 15.35 -11.39
CA ARG A 392 -2.60 16.34 -12.40
C ARG A 392 -2.46 17.76 -11.86
N ASP A 393 -3.02 18.00 -10.68
CA ASP A 393 -3.04 19.33 -10.07
C ASP A 393 -1.61 19.79 -9.70
N GLU A 394 -0.75 18.89 -9.20
CA GLU A 394 0.66 19.19 -8.91
C GLU A 394 1.47 19.42 -10.19
N VAL A 395 1.30 18.59 -11.23
CA VAL A 395 2.00 18.75 -12.51
C VAL A 395 1.59 20.07 -13.18
N ALA A 396 0.30 20.42 -13.16
CA ALA A 396 -0.20 21.68 -13.68
C ALA A 396 0.45 22.88 -12.98
N ARG A 397 0.54 22.85 -11.64
CA ARG A 397 1.22 23.87 -10.83
C ARG A 397 2.70 23.99 -11.19
N VAL A 398 3.40 22.86 -11.26
CA VAL A 398 4.85 22.81 -11.53
C VAL A 398 5.18 23.32 -12.94
N LEU A 399 4.32 23.06 -13.92
CA LEU A 399 4.51 23.53 -15.29
C LEU A 399 3.87 24.88 -15.60
N GLY A 400 2.99 25.39 -14.73
CA GLY A 400 2.20 26.59 -15.01
C GLY A 400 1.15 26.39 -16.12
N LEU A 401 0.58 25.19 -16.22
CA LEU A 401 -0.43 24.82 -17.21
C LEU A 401 -1.85 24.82 -16.62
N ALA A 402 -2.86 24.89 -17.50
CA ALA A 402 -4.25 24.63 -17.11
C ALA A 402 -4.47 23.14 -16.82
N LEU A 403 -5.46 22.81 -15.98
CA LEU A 403 -5.72 21.42 -15.58
C LEU A 403 -6.12 20.54 -16.77
N GLU A 404 -6.84 21.11 -17.73
CA GLU A 404 -7.23 20.47 -18.99
C GLU A 404 -6.06 20.17 -19.93
N ASP A 405 -4.91 20.82 -19.74
CA ASP A 405 -3.68 20.60 -20.50
C ASP A 405 -2.76 19.56 -19.84
N VAL A 406 -3.20 18.92 -18.75
CA VAL A 406 -2.46 17.89 -18.03
C VAL A 406 -3.23 16.58 -17.99
N ARG A 407 -2.66 15.54 -18.58
CA ARG A 407 -3.23 14.20 -18.59
C ARG A 407 -2.39 13.24 -17.77
N ILE A 408 -2.98 12.63 -16.75
CA ILE A 408 -2.37 11.54 -16.00
C ILE A 408 -3.01 10.22 -16.44
N ILE A 409 -2.15 9.27 -16.81
CA ILE A 409 -2.52 7.93 -17.26
C ILE A 409 -1.91 6.93 -16.25
N PRO A 410 -2.67 6.45 -15.27
CA PRO A 410 -2.16 5.47 -14.31
C PRO A 410 -1.70 4.20 -15.01
N SER A 411 -0.51 3.70 -14.66
CA SER A 411 -0.11 2.32 -14.96
C SER A 411 -0.83 1.34 -14.03
N ALA A 412 -0.66 0.03 -14.28
CA ALA A 412 -0.86 -0.92 -13.19
C ALA A 412 0.10 -0.56 -12.04
N CYS A 413 -0.35 -0.75 -10.80
CA CYS A 413 0.40 -0.35 -9.61
C CYS A 413 0.78 -1.59 -8.79
N GLY A 414 2.08 -1.86 -8.68
CA GLY A 414 2.69 -3.00 -8.00
C GLY A 414 2.72 -2.87 -6.47
N GLY A 415 1.62 -2.38 -5.90
CA GLY A 415 1.48 -2.04 -4.50
C GLY A 415 1.76 -0.55 -4.24
N GLY A 416 0.93 0.06 -3.41
CA GLY A 416 1.10 1.46 -3.01
C GLY A 416 1.09 1.65 -1.50
N PHE A 417 0.17 0.99 -0.79
CA PHE A 417 0.04 0.99 0.68
C PHE A 417 0.01 2.37 1.35
N GLY A 418 -0.23 3.43 0.57
CA GLY A 418 -0.20 4.83 0.98
C GLY A 418 0.99 5.61 0.42
N GLY A 419 2.13 4.98 0.14
CA GLY A 419 3.34 5.68 -0.31
C GLY A 419 3.20 6.32 -1.69
N LYS A 420 2.44 5.69 -2.60
CA LYS A 420 2.16 6.25 -3.95
C LYS A 420 1.00 7.25 -3.97
N LEU A 421 0.56 7.74 -2.80
CA LEU A 421 -0.28 8.94 -2.69
C LEU A 421 0.56 10.21 -2.78
N ASP A 422 1.81 10.14 -2.32
CA ASP A 422 2.77 11.21 -2.48
C ASP A 422 3.27 11.26 -3.92
N VAL A 423 3.50 12.48 -4.39
CA VAL A 423 4.05 12.73 -5.71
C VAL A 423 5.55 12.45 -5.65
N SER A 424 6.07 11.69 -6.62
CA SER A 424 7.48 11.25 -6.66
C SER A 424 8.17 11.76 -7.93
N LEU A 425 8.11 11.00 -9.01
CA LEU A 425 8.79 11.25 -10.29
C LEU A 425 8.01 12.16 -11.25
N GLN A 426 6.70 12.33 -11.03
CA GLN A 426 5.81 13.04 -11.94
C GLN A 426 6.30 14.48 -12.23
N PRO A 427 6.69 15.30 -11.23
CA PRO A 427 7.09 16.69 -11.46
C PRO A 427 8.35 16.81 -12.32
N MET A 428 9.40 16.04 -11.99
CA MET A 428 10.66 16.09 -12.72
C MET A 428 10.54 15.52 -14.14
N LEU A 429 9.74 14.46 -14.33
CA LEU A 429 9.43 13.94 -15.66
C LEU A 429 8.70 14.96 -16.51
N ALA A 430 7.67 15.59 -15.95
CA ALA A 430 6.86 16.57 -16.65
C ALA A 430 7.70 17.79 -17.06
N VAL A 431 8.55 18.31 -16.17
CA VAL A 431 9.48 19.42 -16.46
C VAL A 431 10.42 19.04 -17.61
N ALA A 432 11.09 17.89 -17.51
CA ALA A 432 12.05 17.47 -18.53
C ALA A 432 11.40 17.26 -19.90
N ALA A 433 10.26 16.54 -19.96
CA ALA A 433 9.56 16.28 -21.21
C ALA A 433 8.99 17.56 -21.85
N TRP A 434 8.49 18.49 -21.02
CA TRP A 434 7.94 19.76 -21.48
C TRP A 434 9.00 20.68 -22.08
N VAL A 435 10.15 20.81 -21.41
CA VAL A 435 11.24 21.70 -21.82
C VAL A 435 12.01 21.15 -23.03
N LEU A 436 12.18 19.82 -23.12
CA LEU A 436 12.90 19.20 -24.24
C LEU A 436 12.02 18.97 -25.47
N ASP A 437 10.69 18.99 -25.31
CA ASP A 437 9.73 18.56 -26.33
C ASP A 437 10.06 17.15 -26.86
N ARG A 438 10.43 16.27 -25.94
CA ARG A 438 10.78 14.86 -26.20
C ARG A 438 10.23 13.98 -25.09
N PRO A 439 9.86 12.72 -25.36
CA PRO A 439 9.51 11.80 -24.30
C PRO A 439 10.68 11.57 -23.34
N VAL A 440 10.38 11.50 -22.05
CA VAL A 440 11.37 11.24 -20.98
C VAL A 440 10.83 10.17 -20.05
N ARG A 441 11.65 9.18 -19.71
CA ARG A 441 11.33 8.08 -18.80
C ARG A 441 12.21 8.12 -17.56
N CYS A 442 11.67 7.64 -16.43
CA CYS A 442 12.39 7.51 -15.17
C CYS A 442 11.92 6.23 -14.46
N VAL A 443 12.88 5.48 -13.92
CA VAL A 443 12.64 4.28 -13.12
C VAL A 443 13.59 4.35 -11.93
N PHE A 444 13.06 4.41 -10.72
CA PHE A 444 13.88 4.40 -9.51
C PHE A 444 14.51 3.04 -9.29
N GLY A 445 15.80 3.05 -8.92
CA GLY A 445 16.41 1.89 -8.26
C GLY A 445 15.84 1.72 -6.85
N ARG A 446 15.99 0.53 -6.25
CA ARG A 446 15.47 0.27 -4.90
C ARG A 446 16.06 1.20 -3.84
N ILE A 447 17.37 1.44 -3.88
CA ILE A 447 18.04 2.38 -2.97
C ILE A 447 17.42 3.78 -3.09
N GLU A 448 17.20 4.25 -4.33
CA GLU A 448 16.58 5.55 -4.58
C GLU A 448 15.14 5.62 -4.07
N SER A 449 14.35 4.57 -4.29
CA SER A 449 12.99 4.44 -3.77
C SER A 449 12.99 4.55 -2.24
N LEU A 450 13.84 3.79 -1.54
CA LEU A 450 13.90 3.81 -0.07
C LEU A 450 14.33 5.15 0.53
N ILE A 451 15.26 5.88 -0.09
CA ILE A 451 15.71 7.17 0.45
C ILE A 451 14.75 8.33 0.13
N SER A 452 13.89 8.19 -0.88
CA SER A 452 13.03 9.28 -1.36
C SER A 452 11.55 9.11 -1.04
N SER A 453 11.07 7.88 -0.91
CA SER A 453 9.68 7.58 -0.57
C SER A 453 9.35 8.04 0.85
N THR A 454 8.08 8.38 1.06
CA THR A 454 7.61 8.67 2.41
C THR A 454 7.65 7.42 3.29
N LYS A 455 7.68 7.60 4.61
CA LYS A 455 7.62 6.50 5.60
C LYS A 455 6.37 6.60 6.45
N ARG A 456 6.05 5.55 7.22
CA ARG A 456 5.14 5.70 8.37
C ARG A 456 5.81 6.59 9.42
N HIS A 457 5.05 7.55 9.97
CA HIS A 457 5.48 8.38 11.10
C HIS A 457 5.94 7.53 12.29
N PRO A 458 7.20 7.66 12.71
CA PRO A 458 7.61 7.31 14.07
C PRO A 458 6.74 8.06 15.07
N SER A 459 6.50 7.45 16.22
CA SER A 459 5.69 8.06 17.27
C SER A 459 6.28 7.88 18.65
N SER A 460 6.16 8.90 19.49
CA SER A 460 6.30 8.82 20.95
C SER A 460 4.94 9.14 21.56
N ILE A 461 4.35 8.20 22.30
CA ILE A 461 3.00 8.30 22.84
C ILE A 461 3.03 8.08 24.34
N GLU A 462 2.54 9.06 25.10
CA GLU A 462 2.19 8.93 26.51
C GLU A 462 0.69 8.68 26.63
N ALA A 463 0.29 7.63 27.36
CA ALA A 463 -1.12 7.33 27.54
C ALA A 463 -1.45 6.85 28.94
N ARG A 464 -2.65 7.18 29.40
CA ARG A 464 -3.26 6.66 30.63
C ARG A 464 -4.72 6.31 30.41
N ALA A 465 -5.16 5.23 31.03
CA ALA A 465 -6.52 4.71 30.96
C ALA A 465 -7.00 4.32 32.35
N ALA A 466 -8.31 4.41 32.56
CA ALA A 466 -8.91 4.09 33.85
C ALA A 466 -10.24 3.36 33.72
N CYS A 467 -10.51 2.44 34.65
CA CYS A 467 -11.79 1.77 34.78
C CYS A 467 -12.34 1.78 36.22
N ASP A 468 -13.65 1.59 36.34
CA ASP A 468 -14.33 1.35 37.62
C ASP A 468 -14.07 -0.09 38.14
N ALA A 469 -14.60 -0.40 39.33
CA ALA A 469 -14.41 -1.71 39.96
C ALA A 469 -15.12 -2.86 39.21
N GLN A 470 -16.00 -2.55 38.26
CA GLN A 470 -16.67 -3.51 37.39
C GLN A 470 -15.96 -3.66 36.03
N GLY A 471 -14.89 -2.90 35.80
CA GLY A 471 -14.13 -2.90 34.56
C GLY A 471 -14.67 -1.98 33.47
N HIS A 472 -15.66 -1.12 33.74
CA HIS A 472 -16.09 -0.13 32.75
C HIS A 472 -15.09 1.01 32.64
N LEU A 473 -14.74 1.40 31.42
CA LEU A 473 -13.83 2.53 31.17
C LEU A 473 -14.48 3.84 31.61
N VAL A 474 -13.74 4.64 32.38
CA VAL A 474 -14.20 5.93 32.92
C VAL A 474 -13.38 7.12 32.43
N ALA A 475 -12.11 6.91 32.06
CA ALA A 475 -11.26 7.95 31.50
C ALA A 475 -10.19 7.39 30.57
N PHE A 476 -9.81 8.16 29.56
CA PHE A 476 -8.66 7.91 28.71
C PHE A 476 -7.99 9.23 28.33
N ALA A 477 -6.67 9.31 28.45
CA ALA A 477 -5.89 10.43 27.97
C ALA A 477 -4.68 9.94 27.20
N MET A 478 -4.34 10.65 26.12
CA MET A 478 -3.19 10.35 25.27
C MET A 478 -2.56 11.64 24.76
N GLU A 479 -1.24 11.73 24.81
CA GLU A 479 -0.45 12.73 24.12
C GLU A 479 0.53 12.03 23.19
N GLY A 480 0.53 12.39 21.90
CA GLY A 480 1.35 11.71 20.90
C GLY A 480 2.10 12.67 19.98
N ASP A 481 3.42 12.51 19.92
CA ASP A 481 4.28 13.19 18.96
C ASP A 481 4.60 12.28 17.79
N PHE A 482 4.36 12.78 16.58
CA PHE A 482 4.58 12.06 15.33
C PHE A 482 5.63 12.79 14.49
N ASP A 483 6.75 12.11 14.22
CA ASP A 483 7.82 12.64 13.37
C ASP A 483 7.33 12.65 11.91
N THR A 484 7.09 13.84 11.36
CA THR A 484 6.64 14.01 9.96
C THR A 484 7.79 14.17 8.98
N GLY A 485 9.04 14.12 9.45
CA GLY A 485 10.23 14.35 8.63
C GLY A 485 10.34 15.78 8.14
N ALA A 486 11.06 15.96 7.03
CA ALA A 486 11.37 17.29 6.50
C ALA A 486 10.21 18.01 5.79
N TYR A 487 9.16 17.31 5.38
CA TYR A 487 8.08 17.86 4.57
C TYR A 487 6.70 17.36 5.04
N SER A 488 5.67 18.17 4.80
CA SER A 488 4.36 18.01 5.44
C SER A 488 3.69 16.68 5.12
N SER A 489 3.75 16.25 3.85
CA SER A 489 3.09 15.06 3.31
C SER A 489 1.72 14.83 3.96
N TRP A 490 1.50 13.72 4.66
CA TRP A 490 0.24 13.39 5.35
C TRP A 490 0.25 13.68 6.85
N GLY A 491 1.25 14.40 7.36
CA GLY A 491 1.35 14.82 8.77
C GLY A 491 0.06 15.43 9.33
N PRO A 492 -0.63 16.34 8.62
CA PRO A 492 -1.88 16.91 9.11
C PRO A 492 -3.02 15.90 9.25
N THR A 493 -3.07 14.89 8.37
CA THR A 493 -4.06 13.81 8.46
C THR A 493 -3.78 12.91 9.66
N VAL A 494 -2.51 12.56 9.92
CA VAL A 494 -2.13 11.72 11.06
C VAL A 494 -2.45 12.43 12.38
N ALA A 495 -2.02 13.69 12.52
CA ALA A 495 -2.31 14.49 13.70
C ALA A 495 -3.82 14.62 13.94
N GLY A 496 -4.64 14.92 12.93
CA GLY A 496 -6.09 15.01 13.10
C GLY A 496 -6.80 13.67 13.36
N ARG A 497 -6.33 12.57 12.74
CA ARG A 497 -7.00 11.25 12.80
C ARG A 497 -6.73 10.50 14.09
N VAL A 498 -5.51 10.59 14.62
CA VAL A 498 -5.10 9.81 15.80
C VAL A 498 -5.99 10.09 17.02
N PRO A 499 -6.23 11.36 17.45
CA PRO A 499 -7.08 11.65 18.60
C PRO A 499 -8.50 11.14 18.50
N VAL A 500 -9.06 11.09 17.28
CA VAL A 500 -10.41 10.55 17.01
C VAL A 500 -10.49 9.05 17.28
N HIS A 501 -9.40 8.31 17.03
CA HIS A 501 -9.38 6.86 17.15
C HIS A 501 -8.72 6.34 18.42
N ALA A 502 -8.01 7.18 19.16
CA ALA A 502 -7.10 6.75 20.24
C ALA A 502 -7.77 6.03 21.41
N THR A 503 -9.07 6.22 21.64
CA THR A 503 -9.82 5.44 22.65
C THR A 503 -10.21 4.05 22.18
N GLY A 504 -10.00 3.75 20.90
CA GLY A 504 -10.48 2.57 20.22
C GLY A 504 -12.01 2.50 20.13
N PRO A 505 -12.55 1.34 19.74
CA PRO A 505 -13.98 1.12 19.56
C PRO A 505 -14.76 0.90 20.88
N TYR A 506 -14.47 1.72 21.90
CA TYR A 506 -14.93 1.53 23.27
C TYR A 506 -15.65 2.75 23.84
N LYS A 507 -16.60 2.50 24.73
CA LYS A 507 -17.34 3.53 25.46
C LYS A 507 -16.43 4.14 26.52
N VAL A 508 -15.98 5.37 26.28
CA VAL A 508 -15.18 6.14 27.25
C VAL A 508 -15.85 7.50 27.45
N PRO A 509 -16.37 7.81 28.65
CA PRO A 509 -17.13 9.04 28.86
C PRO A 509 -16.25 10.29 28.97
N ASN A 510 -15.02 10.16 29.50
CA ASN A 510 -14.10 11.27 29.70
C ASN A 510 -12.80 11.04 28.91
N VAL A 511 -12.49 11.95 27.98
CA VAL A 511 -11.40 11.79 27.01
C VAL A 511 -10.63 13.09 26.86
N CYS A 512 -9.30 13.01 26.82
CA CYS A 512 -8.42 14.07 26.37
C CYS A 512 -7.29 13.48 25.52
N ASN A 513 -7.43 13.56 24.19
CA ASN A 513 -6.45 13.03 23.25
C ASN A 513 -5.84 14.18 22.47
N LEU A 514 -4.52 14.30 22.53
CA LEU A 514 -3.73 15.33 21.88
C LEU A 514 -2.67 14.69 20.99
N SER A 515 -2.39 15.32 19.87
CA SER A 515 -1.32 14.88 18.97
C SER A 515 -0.62 16.05 18.31
N ARG A 516 0.64 15.86 17.91
CA ARG A 516 1.42 16.81 17.12
C ARG A 516 2.10 16.11 15.96
N ALA A 517 2.04 16.71 14.77
CA ALA A 517 2.95 16.38 13.68
C ALA A 517 4.15 17.34 13.75
N VAL A 518 5.36 16.80 13.87
CA VAL A 518 6.58 17.56 14.16
C VAL A 518 7.56 17.43 13.00
N TYR A 519 8.06 18.56 12.51
CA TYR A 519 9.08 18.61 11.47
C TYR A 519 10.45 18.24 12.03
N THR A 520 11.20 17.41 11.30
CA THR A 520 12.57 16.99 11.62
C THR A 520 13.44 16.94 10.36
N ASN A 521 14.73 16.63 10.47
CA ASN A 521 15.56 16.30 9.30
C ASN A 521 15.53 14.81 8.92
N GLY A 522 14.56 14.05 9.44
CA GLY A 522 14.29 12.67 9.05
C GLY A 522 13.64 12.58 7.66
N PRO A 523 13.53 11.36 7.10
CA PRO A 523 12.74 11.11 5.90
C PRO A 523 11.32 11.65 6.06
N PRO A 524 10.75 12.32 5.04
CA PRO A 524 9.34 12.71 5.06
C PRO A 524 8.45 11.53 5.42
N SER A 525 7.51 11.72 6.34
CA SER A 525 6.54 10.68 6.70
C SER A 525 5.16 11.01 6.14
N GLY A 526 4.55 10.00 5.55
CA GLY A 526 3.33 10.12 4.78
C GLY A 526 2.31 9.06 5.14
N ALA A 527 1.39 8.83 4.21
CA ALA A 527 0.35 7.84 4.39
C ALA A 527 0.95 6.44 4.39
N PHE A 528 0.79 5.69 5.48
CA PHE A 528 0.91 4.24 5.48
C PHE A 528 -0.40 3.67 5.98
N ARG A 529 -0.92 2.64 5.31
CA ARG A 529 -2.07 1.82 5.71
C ARG A 529 -2.37 1.89 7.23
N GLY A 530 -3.39 2.66 7.62
CA GLY A 530 -3.81 2.88 9.02
C GLY A 530 -3.56 4.30 9.57
N PHE A 531 -2.76 5.16 8.93
CA PHE A 531 -2.61 6.60 9.22
C PHE A 531 -2.53 6.95 10.73
N GLY A 532 -1.50 6.46 11.43
CA GLY A 532 -1.31 6.74 12.86
C GLY A 532 -2.15 5.88 13.82
N VAL A 533 -3.28 5.32 13.36
CA VAL A 533 -4.16 4.51 14.20
C VAL A 533 -3.49 3.24 14.74
N PRO A 534 -2.63 2.50 13.97
CA PRO A 534 -1.86 1.40 14.52
C PRO A 534 -0.99 1.79 15.72
N GLN A 535 -0.33 2.95 15.67
CA GLN A 535 0.50 3.44 16.77
C GLN A 535 -0.33 3.71 18.03
N ALA A 536 -1.47 4.39 17.89
CA ALA A 536 -2.37 4.64 19.01
C ALA A 536 -3.01 3.35 19.57
N ALA A 537 -3.36 2.40 18.71
CA ALA A 537 -3.92 1.11 19.11
C ALA A 537 -2.93 0.27 19.93
N ILE A 538 -1.62 0.32 19.62
CA ILE A 538 -0.59 -0.34 20.44
C ILE A 538 -0.60 0.21 21.86
N ALA A 539 -0.62 1.54 22.02
CA ALA A 539 -0.67 2.18 23.33
C ALA A 539 -1.95 1.79 24.09
N GLN A 540 -3.10 2.03 23.45
CA GLN A 540 -4.41 1.83 24.03
C GLN A 540 -4.69 0.37 24.43
N GLU A 541 -4.53 -0.58 23.52
CA GLU A 541 -4.85 -2.00 23.78
C GLU A 541 -3.93 -2.62 24.84
N SER A 542 -2.68 -2.14 24.92
CA SER A 542 -1.75 -2.59 25.95
C SER A 542 -2.17 -2.11 27.36
N LEU A 543 -2.64 -0.87 27.49
CA LEU A 543 -3.22 -0.38 28.74
C LEU A 543 -4.54 -1.10 29.10
N PHE A 544 -5.30 -1.56 28.11
CA PHE A 544 -6.54 -2.28 28.38
C PHE A 544 -6.28 -3.70 28.89
N ASP A 545 -5.20 -4.33 28.44
CA ASP A 545 -4.72 -5.57 29.07
C ASP A 545 -4.26 -5.34 30.53
N ASP A 546 -3.65 -4.18 30.82
CA ASP A 546 -3.27 -3.79 32.19
C ASP A 546 -4.50 -3.62 33.08
N LEU A 547 -5.51 -2.89 32.61
CA LEU A 547 -6.76 -2.68 33.33
C LEU A 547 -7.55 -3.98 33.52
N ALA A 548 -7.64 -4.83 32.50
CA ALA A 548 -8.31 -6.13 32.62
C ALA A 548 -7.66 -6.98 33.72
N THR A 549 -6.33 -7.03 33.75
CA THR A 549 -5.57 -7.73 34.78
C THR A 549 -5.83 -7.13 36.17
N ALA A 550 -5.78 -5.81 36.29
CA ALA A 550 -6.00 -5.11 37.56
C ALA A 550 -7.43 -5.31 38.12
N ALA A 551 -8.43 -5.34 37.24
CA ALA A 551 -9.82 -5.59 37.58
C ALA A 551 -10.14 -7.09 37.80
N GLY A 552 -9.20 -7.99 37.54
CA GLY A 552 -9.41 -9.44 37.64
C GLY A 552 -10.36 -10.00 36.57
N LEU A 553 -10.41 -9.37 35.40
CA LEU A 553 -11.28 -9.75 34.29
C LEU A 553 -10.49 -10.43 33.17
N ASP A 554 -11.14 -11.35 32.44
CA ASP A 554 -10.60 -11.85 31.18
C ASP A 554 -10.44 -10.70 30.16
N ARG A 555 -9.33 -10.72 29.40
CA ARG A 555 -8.97 -9.64 28.47
C ARG A 555 -9.95 -9.46 27.31
N LEU A 556 -10.60 -10.53 26.85
CA LEU A 556 -11.64 -10.45 25.82
C LEU A 556 -12.93 -9.92 26.44
N GLU A 557 -13.31 -10.41 27.61
CA GLU A 557 -14.52 -9.96 28.32
C GLU A 557 -14.44 -8.47 28.69
N PHE A 558 -13.28 -7.98 29.16
CA PHE A 558 -13.05 -6.56 29.44
C PHE A 558 -13.34 -5.68 28.20
N ARG A 559 -12.95 -6.15 27.01
CA ARG A 559 -13.24 -5.46 25.75
C ARG A 559 -14.72 -5.53 25.39
N LEU A 560 -15.36 -6.67 25.63
CA LEU A 560 -16.78 -6.90 25.30
C LEU A 560 -17.74 -6.03 26.12
N ILE A 561 -17.50 -5.86 27.43
CA ILE A 561 -18.33 -5.01 28.29
C ILE A 561 -18.23 -3.52 27.88
N ASN A 562 -17.05 -3.12 27.39
CA ASN A 562 -16.74 -1.75 26.99
C ASN A 562 -17.04 -1.45 25.50
N ALA A 563 -17.31 -2.46 24.68
CA ALA A 563 -17.55 -2.32 23.25
C ALA A 563 -18.65 -1.28 22.93
N ILE A 564 -18.36 -0.40 21.97
CA ILE A 564 -19.38 0.48 21.37
C ILE A 564 -20.39 -0.36 20.58
N ARG A 565 -21.66 0.03 20.64
CA ARG A 565 -22.79 -0.56 19.90
C ARG A 565 -23.56 0.54 19.17
N ALA A 566 -24.44 0.15 18.26
CA ALA A 566 -25.38 1.08 17.65
C ALA A 566 -26.23 1.76 18.74
N GLY A 567 -26.33 3.08 18.68
CA GLY A 567 -26.94 3.95 19.69
C GLY A 567 -25.94 4.66 20.60
N ASP A 568 -24.71 4.14 20.72
CA ASP A 568 -23.67 4.76 21.53
C ASP A 568 -23.03 5.98 20.84
N THR A 569 -22.32 6.78 21.63
CA THR A 569 -21.67 8.03 21.19
C THR A 569 -20.16 7.92 21.26
N THR A 570 -19.46 8.28 20.17
CA THR A 570 -18.00 8.33 20.06
C THR A 570 -17.38 9.45 20.90
N PRO A 571 -16.05 9.47 21.12
CA PRO A 571 -15.37 10.59 21.78
C PRO A 571 -15.56 11.96 21.10
N THR A 572 -15.90 11.99 19.82
CA THR A 572 -16.20 13.23 19.07
C THR A 572 -17.65 13.68 19.22
N GLY A 573 -18.48 12.99 20.00
CA GLY A 573 -19.90 13.30 20.14
C GLY A 573 -20.79 12.74 19.02
N GLN A 574 -20.23 11.95 18.09
CA GLN A 574 -20.99 11.32 17.01
C GLN A 574 -21.79 10.12 17.56
N VAL A 575 -23.09 10.07 17.27
CA VAL A 575 -23.92 8.89 17.56
C VAL A 575 -23.81 7.90 16.40
N LEU A 576 -23.40 6.66 16.68
CA LEU A 576 -23.37 5.60 15.68
C LEU A 576 -24.76 4.97 15.57
N ARG A 577 -25.47 5.19 14.46
CA ARG A 577 -26.88 4.76 14.33
C ARG A 577 -27.04 3.30 13.93
N ALA A 578 -26.03 2.73 13.27
CA ALA A 578 -26.00 1.37 12.78
C ALA A 578 -24.55 0.92 12.65
N SER A 579 -24.32 -0.34 12.28
CA SER A 579 -23.07 -0.78 11.70
C SER A 579 -21.85 -0.66 12.65
N ALA A 580 -22.04 -1.13 13.89
CA ALA A 580 -21.05 -1.07 14.98
C ALA A 580 -20.73 -2.48 15.49
N GLY A 581 -20.11 -3.30 14.63
CA GLY A 581 -20.00 -4.75 14.81
C GLY A 581 -18.91 -5.26 15.75
N LEU A 582 -18.29 -4.43 16.61
CA LEU A 582 -17.20 -4.90 17.50
C LEU A 582 -17.67 -6.02 18.44
N ALA A 583 -18.82 -5.84 19.10
CA ALA A 583 -19.32 -6.83 20.05
C ALA A 583 -19.55 -8.18 19.36
N GLU A 584 -20.09 -8.19 18.14
CA GLU A 584 -20.26 -9.41 17.36
C GLU A 584 -18.91 -10.04 16.97
N CYS A 585 -17.91 -9.24 16.60
CA CYS A 585 -16.55 -9.73 16.36
C CYS A 585 -15.98 -10.45 17.59
N LEU A 586 -16.08 -9.83 18.77
CA LEU A 586 -15.59 -10.40 20.04
C LEU A 586 -16.33 -11.69 20.41
N GLU A 587 -17.65 -11.72 20.28
CA GLU A 587 -18.45 -12.92 20.58
C GLU A 587 -18.09 -14.08 19.64
N LYS A 588 -17.88 -13.82 18.35
CA LYS A 588 -17.43 -14.87 17.41
C LYS A 588 -16.02 -15.36 17.73
N LEU A 589 -15.15 -14.53 18.31
CA LEU A 589 -13.80 -14.95 18.71
C LEU A 589 -13.76 -15.69 20.05
N LYS A 590 -14.76 -15.52 20.94
CA LYS A 590 -14.81 -16.13 22.27
C LYS A 590 -14.52 -17.63 22.30
N PRO A 591 -15.12 -18.50 21.45
CA PRO A 591 -14.77 -19.93 21.45
C PRO A 591 -13.31 -20.20 21.03
N HIS A 592 -12.78 -19.46 20.05
CA HIS A 592 -11.39 -19.60 19.62
C HIS A 592 -10.41 -19.11 20.68
N TRP A 593 -10.74 -18.01 21.37
CA TRP A 593 -9.97 -17.46 22.48
C TRP A 593 -9.81 -18.48 23.61
N GLN A 594 -10.92 -19.09 24.05
CA GLN A 594 -10.90 -20.11 25.11
C GLN A 594 -10.09 -21.35 24.70
N ALA A 595 -10.22 -21.80 23.45
CA ALA A 595 -9.45 -22.92 22.94
C ALA A 595 -7.94 -22.62 22.91
N LEU A 596 -7.54 -21.43 22.46
CA LEU A 596 -6.13 -21.02 22.44
C LEU A 596 -5.56 -20.84 23.85
N LEU A 597 -6.33 -20.28 24.79
CA LEU A 597 -5.89 -20.18 26.20
C LEU A 597 -5.69 -21.55 26.84
N ALA A 598 -6.61 -22.50 26.61
CA ALA A 598 -6.48 -23.85 27.10
C ALA A 598 -5.25 -24.57 26.51
N ASP A 599 -5.00 -24.40 25.21
CA ASP A 599 -3.80 -24.91 24.53
C ASP A 599 -2.51 -24.31 25.12
N ALA A 600 -2.47 -22.99 25.32
CA ALA A 600 -1.34 -22.31 25.93
C ALA A 600 -1.07 -22.79 27.37
N ALA A 601 -2.13 -22.96 28.17
CA ALA A 601 -2.01 -23.48 29.54
C ALA A 601 -1.48 -24.92 29.54
N ALA A 602 -1.97 -25.78 28.64
CA ALA A 602 -1.49 -27.15 28.49
C ALA A 602 -0.02 -27.21 28.04
N PHE A 603 0.36 -26.37 27.08
CA PHE A 603 1.75 -26.26 26.62
C PHE A 603 2.69 -25.78 27.73
N ASN A 604 2.28 -24.74 28.47
CA ASN A 604 3.08 -24.13 29.54
C ASN A 604 3.11 -24.95 30.84
N ALA A 605 2.27 -25.99 30.97
CA ALA A 605 2.36 -26.95 32.07
C ALA A 605 3.62 -27.82 31.99
N GLY A 606 4.23 -27.92 30.81
CA GLY A 606 5.52 -28.59 30.62
C GLY A 606 6.71 -27.74 31.07
N GLU A 607 7.79 -28.42 31.45
CA GLU A 607 9.09 -27.78 31.63
C GLU A 607 9.72 -27.51 30.25
N GLY A 608 10.26 -26.31 30.06
CA GLY A 608 10.87 -25.93 28.79
C GLY A 608 11.24 -24.46 28.74
N ARG A 609 12.18 -24.12 27.85
CA ARG A 609 12.61 -22.74 27.62
C ARG A 609 11.62 -21.93 26.77
N THR A 610 10.65 -22.60 26.15
CA THR A 610 9.64 -21.95 25.31
C THR A 610 8.35 -21.75 26.08
N ARG A 611 7.72 -20.59 25.91
CA ARG A 611 6.40 -20.28 26.49
C ARG A 611 5.42 -19.88 25.41
N ARG A 612 4.21 -20.43 25.50
CA ARG A 612 3.10 -20.11 24.60
C ARG A 612 2.26 -18.98 25.17
N GLY A 613 1.95 -18.01 24.32
CA GLY A 613 1.17 -16.83 24.62
C GLY A 613 -0.06 -16.73 23.74
N VAL A 614 -1.07 -16.02 24.24
CA VAL A 614 -2.30 -15.71 23.51
C VAL A 614 -2.69 -14.28 23.83
N GLY A 615 -2.96 -13.49 22.81
CA GLY A 615 -3.29 -12.08 22.94
C GLY A 615 -4.42 -11.68 22.02
N ILE A 616 -5.02 -10.54 22.32
CA ILE A 616 -6.16 -9.97 21.60
C ILE A 616 -5.88 -8.50 21.27
N GLY A 617 -6.29 -8.09 20.08
CA GLY A 617 -6.27 -6.70 19.65
C GLY A 617 -7.59 -6.33 18.99
N CYS A 618 -8.09 -5.15 19.25
CA CYS A 618 -9.29 -4.60 18.61
C CYS A 618 -8.99 -3.30 17.91
N MET A 619 -9.90 -2.92 17.02
CA MET A 619 -9.82 -1.64 16.34
C MET A 619 -11.19 -1.15 15.85
N TRP A 620 -11.22 0.14 15.57
CA TRP A 620 -12.08 0.72 14.55
C TRP A 620 -11.27 1.61 13.61
N TYR A 621 -11.85 1.92 12.45
CA TYR A 621 -11.26 2.86 11.52
C TYR A 621 -12.33 3.61 10.73
N GLY A 622 -12.26 4.94 10.76
CA GLY A 622 -13.15 5.82 9.99
C GLY A 622 -12.88 5.72 8.49
N ILE A 623 -13.94 5.46 7.73
CA ILE A 623 -13.87 5.28 6.27
C ILE A 623 -14.01 6.63 5.57
N GLY A 624 -12.97 7.04 4.83
CA GLY A 624 -12.89 8.34 4.15
C GLY A 624 -12.06 9.40 4.88
N ASN A 625 -12.14 10.64 4.41
CA ASN A 625 -11.42 11.78 5.01
C ASN A 625 -12.03 12.19 6.36
N THR A 626 -11.20 12.61 7.31
CA THR A 626 -11.63 13.00 8.66
C THR A 626 -12.34 14.36 8.65
N GLY A 627 -13.65 14.39 8.86
CA GLY A 627 -14.43 15.63 9.02
C GLY A 627 -14.40 16.56 7.79
N MET A 628 -14.11 16.00 6.62
CA MET A 628 -13.93 16.74 5.37
C MET A 628 -14.71 16.08 4.24
N SER A 629 -15.11 16.89 3.27
CA SER A 629 -15.71 16.42 2.01
C SER A 629 -14.81 15.40 1.33
N ASN A 630 -15.45 14.39 0.75
CA ASN A 630 -14.80 13.21 0.22
C ASN A 630 -15.56 12.64 -1.00
N PRO A 631 -15.81 13.43 -2.05
CA PRO A 631 -16.70 13.04 -3.14
C PRO A 631 -16.11 11.96 -4.06
N SER A 632 -16.99 11.27 -4.77
CA SER A 632 -16.64 10.47 -5.94
C SER A 632 -17.74 10.63 -6.99
N THR A 633 -17.33 10.70 -8.26
CA THR A 633 -18.26 10.71 -9.40
C THR A 633 -17.92 9.58 -10.38
N MET A 634 -18.93 8.89 -10.89
CA MET A 634 -18.82 7.76 -11.82
C MET A 634 -19.73 7.96 -13.02
N ARG A 635 -19.34 7.38 -14.16
CA ARG A 635 -20.08 7.45 -15.42
C ARG A 635 -20.19 6.06 -16.07
N ILE A 636 -21.37 5.72 -16.55
CA ILE A 636 -21.63 4.50 -17.34
C ILE A 636 -22.38 4.90 -18.61
N THR A 637 -21.89 4.45 -19.77
CA THR A 637 -22.44 4.83 -21.07
C THR A 637 -22.76 3.63 -21.93
N LEU A 638 -23.77 3.77 -22.79
CA LEU A 638 -24.09 2.81 -23.85
C LEU A 638 -24.06 3.53 -25.20
N ASP A 639 -23.34 2.96 -26.17
CA ASP A 639 -23.23 3.51 -27.53
C ASP A 639 -24.13 2.80 -28.56
N ARG A 640 -24.14 3.31 -29.80
CA ARG A 640 -24.94 2.74 -30.91
C ARG A 640 -24.58 1.30 -31.28
N THR A 641 -23.37 0.85 -30.94
CA THR A 641 -22.90 -0.51 -31.21
C THR A 641 -23.31 -1.50 -30.13
N GLY A 642 -23.86 -1.00 -29.02
CA GLY A 642 -24.15 -1.79 -27.84
C GLY A 642 -22.96 -1.96 -26.90
N ARG A 643 -21.92 -1.11 -27.00
CA ARG A 643 -20.81 -1.13 -26.06
C ARG A 643 -21.20 -0.43 -24.77
N LEU A 644 -21.33 -1.20 -23.70
CA LEU A 644 -21.50 -0.70 -22.34
C LEU A 644 -20.12 -0.41 -21.74
N THR A 645 -19.85 0.85 -21.39
CA THR A 645 -18.56 1.26 -20.82
C THR A 645 -18.74 1.84 -19.42
N PHE A 646 -17.97 1.34 -18.46
CA PHE A 646 -17.85 1.91 -17.12
C PHE A 646 -16.55 2.72 -17.02
N TRP A 647 -16.72 4.03 -16.88
CA TRP A 647 -15.65 5.01 -16.74
C TRP A 647 -15.39 5.24 -15.25
N ASN A 648 -14.44 4.48 -14.71
CA ASN A 648 -14.13 4.43 -13.29
C ASN A 648 -12.87 5.28 -12.99
N GLY A 649 -13.03 6.39 -12.28
CA GLY A 649 -11.90 7.24 -11.88
C GLY A 649 -11.02 6.64 -10.76
N ALA A 650 -11.47 5.58 -10.08
CA ALA A 650 -10.76 5.01 -8.94
C ALA A 650 -9.68 4.03 -9.39
N VAL A 651 -8.43 4.28 -8.96
CA VAL A 651 -7.28 3.43 -9.29
C VAL A 651 -7.18 2.22 -8.37
N ASP A 652 -6.96 1.06 -8.97
CA ASP A 652 -6.67 -0.19 -8.27
C ASP A 652 -5.16 -0.35 -8.07
N ILE A 653 -4.71 -0.50 -6.82
CA ILE A 653 -3.32 -0.76 -6.46
C ILE A 653 -3.07 -2.22 -6.05
N GLY A 654 -4.01 -3.09 -6.41
CA GLY A 654 -4.01 -4.52 -6.10
C GLY A 654 -5.12 -4.96 -5.15
N GLN A 655 -5.83 -4.02 -4.52
CA GLN A 655 -6.89 -4.31 -3.56
C GLN A 655 -8.17 -4.85 -4.19
N GLY A 656 -8.34 -4.67 -5.52
CA GLY A 656 -9.48 -5.22 -6.25
C GLY A 656 -10.67 -4.26 -6.39
N SER A 657 -10.47 -2.94 -6.29
CA SER A 657 -11.52 -1.94 -6.54
C SER A 657 -12.14 -2.08 -7.93
N THR A 658 -11.34 -2.42 -8.94
CA THR A 658 -11.86 -2.62 -10.31
C THR A 658 -12.97 -3.66 -10.36
N THR A 659 -12.80 -4.77 -9.63
CA THR A 659 -13.76 -5.87 -9.61
C THR A 659 -14.99 -5.50 -8.77
N VAL A 660 -14.80 -5.04 -7.53
CA VAL A 660 -15.94 -4.77 -6.62
C VAL A 660 -16.81 -3.60 -7.09
N LEU A 661 -16.24 -2.55 -7.68
CA LEU A 661 -17.01 -1.43 -8.23
C LEU A 661 -17.84 -1.87 -9.43
N THR A 662 -17.32 -2.78 -10.25
CA THR A 662 -18.05 -3.34 -11.39
C THR A 662 -19.15 -4.30 -10.94
N GLN A 663 -18.94 -5.11 -9.89
CA GLN A 663 -20.00 -5.95 -9.29
C GLN A 663 -21.17 -5.09 -8.80
N ILE A 664 -20.88 -4.00 -8.10
CA ILE A 664 -21.90 -3.05 -7.64
C ILE A 664 -22.64 -2.43 -8.83
N ALA A 665 -21.92 -1.98 -9.86
CA ALA A 665 -22.52 -1.38 -11.05
C ALA A 665 -23.38 -2.39 -11.84
N ALA A 666 -22.92 -3.64 -11.99
CA ALA A 666 -23.62 -4.70 -12.69
C ALA A 666 -24.97 -5.02 -12.05
N ASP A 667 -24.99 -5.18 -10.72
CA ASP A 667 -26.21 -5.48 -9.98
C ASP A 667 -27.19 -4.31 -9.99
N ALA A 668 -26.70 -3.09 -9.81
CA ALA A 668 -27.53 -1.89 -9.85
C ALA A 668 -28.12 -1.62 -11.24
N LEU A 669 -27.39 -1.95 -12.31
CA LEU A 669 -27.89 -1.83 -13.69
C LEU A 669 -28.82 -2.99 -14.07
N GLY A 670 -28.55 -4.19 -13.54
CA GLY A 670 -29.25 -5.43 -13.90
C GLY A 670 -28.75 -6.04 -15.21
N LEU A 671 -27.46 -5.85 -15.53
CA LEU A 671 -26.78 -6.47 -16.68
C LEU A 671 -25.57 -7.29 -16.19
N PRO A 672 -25.18 -8.36 -16.90
CA PRO A 672 -24.07 -9.21 -16.49
C PRO A 672 -22.75 -8.41 -16.45
N ILE A 673 -21.89 -8.76 -15.51
CA ILE A 673 -20.59 -8.08 -15.31
C ILE A 673 -19.70 -8.16 -16.56
N GLU A 674 -19.81 -9.23 -17.34
CA GLU A 674 -19.07 -9.45 -18.58
C GLU A 674 -19.49 -8.49 -19.71
N ALA A 675 -20.63 -7.80 -19.58
CA ALA A 675 -21.05 -6.80 -20.55
C ALA A 675 -20.23 -5.50 -20.48
N PHE A 676 -19.52 -5.25 -19.37
CA PHE A 676 -18.83 -4.00 -19.13
C PHE A 676 -17.45 -3.96 -19.80
N THR A 677 -17.21 -2.94 -20.60
CA THR A 677 -15.85 -2.46 -20.93
C THR A 677 -15.40 -1.48 -19.86
N LEU A 678 -14.16 -1.57 -19.39
CA LEU A 678 -13.64 -0.73 -18.30
C LEU A 678 -12.65 0.32 -18.81
N VAL A 679 -12.76 1.54 -18.30
CA VAL A 679 -11.76 2.61 -18.44
C VAL A 679 -11.42 3.11 -17.04
N ILE A 680 -10.14 3.02 -16.66
CA ILE A 680 -9.69 3.25 -15.27
C ILE A 680 -8.78 4.47 -15.18
N GLY A 681 -9.10 5.41 -14.30
CA GLY A 681 -8.22 6.45 -13.76
C GLY A 681 -7.64 7.52 -14.71
N ASP A 682 -7.75 7.36 -16.03
CA ASP A 682 -7.30 8.33 -17.04
C ASP A 682 -8.05 9.67 -16.86
N THR A 683 -7.32 10.73 -16.51
CA THR A 683 -7.91 12.03 -16.10
C THR A 683 -8.61 12.77 -17.23
N PHE A 684 -8.42 12.36 -18.49
CA PHE A 684 -9.15 12.90 -19.64
C PHE A 684 -10.46 12.17 -19.92
N LYS A 685 -10.63 10.95 -19.40
CA LYS A 685 -11.75 10.07 -19.76
C LYS A 685 -12.72 9.83 -18.61
N THR A 686 -12.21 9.87 -17.39
CA THR A 686 -12.96 9.57 -16.17
C THR A 686 -13.34 10.85 -15.45
N PHE A 687 -14.23 10.75 -14.45
CA PHE A 687 -14.38 11.82 -13.46
C PHE A 687 -13.47 11.56 -12.26
N ASP A 688 -13.28 12.58 -11.42
CA ASP A 688 -12.55 12.40 -10.16
C ASP A 688 -13.34 11.48 -9.22
N ALA A 689 -12.72 10.35 -8.89
CA ALA A 689 -13.23 9.40 -7.91
C ALA A 689 -12.48 9.46 -6.58
N GLY A 690 -11.62 10.46 -6.39
CA GLY A 690 -10.75 10.62 -5.24
C GLY A 690 -9.60 9.61 -5.21
N LYS A 691 -8.57 9.96 -4.44
CA LYS A 691 -7.40 9.13 -4.16
C LYS A 691 -7.75 7.78 -3.53
N THR A 692 -7.04 6.72 -3.91
CA THR A 692 -7.17 5.38 -3.28
C THR A 692 -6.47 5.36 -1.93
N SER A 693 -7.19 5.79 -0.89
CA SER A 693 -6.74 5.88 0.52
C SER A 693 -7.92 5.80 1.49
N ALA A 694 -7.67 5.77 2.80
CA ALA A 694 -8.71 5.85 3.84
C ALA A 694 -9.85 4.83 3.68
N SER A 695 -9.56 3.69 3.04
CA SER A 695 -10.45 2.56 2.80
C SER A 695 -11.74 2.96 2.07
N ARG A 696 -11.70 4.08 1.34
CA ARG A 696 -12.90 4.76 0.87
C ARG A 696 -13.51 4.13 -0.38
N GLN A 697 -12.73 3.47 -1.24
CA GLN A 697 -13.18 3.18 -2.62
C GLN A 697 -14.43 2.30 -2.65
N THR A 698 -14.49 1.21 -1.90
CA THR A 698 -15.69 0.35 -1.85
C THR A 698 -16.92 1.11 -1.32
N PHE A 699 -16.75 1.95 -0.31
CA PHE A 699 -17.87 2.67 0.30
C PHE A 699 -18.32 3.86 -0.54
N VAL A 700 -17.41 4.78 -0.83
CA VAL A 700 -17.73 6.06 -1.48
C VAL A 700 -17.91 5.88 -2.98
N SER A 701 -16.86 5.38 -3.63
CA SER A 701 -16.86 5.19 -5.09
C SER A 701 -17.81 4.09 -5.49
N GLY A 702 -18.00 3.06 -4.65
CA GLY A 702 -19.03 2.04 -4.85
C GLY A 702 -20.44 2.62 -4.82
N ARG A 703 -20.76 3.53 -3.89
CA ARG A 703 -22.05 4.22 -3.88
C ARG A 703 -22.24 5.14 -5.09
N ALA A 704 -21.18 5.79 -5.57
CA ALA A 704 -21.21 6.55 -6.82
C ALA A 704 -21.44 5.64 -8.05
N SER A 705 -20.82 4.46 -8.09
CA SER A 705 -21.03 3.44 -9.14
C SER A 705 -22.47 2.94 -9.16
N GLU A 706 -23.03 2.61 -7.99
CA GLU A 706 -24.43 2.20 -7.83
C GLU A 706 -25.38 3.30 -8.32
N ALA A 707 -25.11 4.56 -7.98
CA ALA A 707 -25.90 5.70 -8.43
C ALA A 707 -25.82 5.88 -9.96
N ALA A 708 -24.65 5.75 -10.57
CA ALA A 708 -24.47 5.86 -12.02
C ALA A 708 -25.22 4.73 -12.76
N ALA A 709 -25.10 3.51 -12.28
CA ALA A 709 -25.80 2.35 -12.83
C ALA A 709 -27.33 2.46 -12.69
N THR A 710 -27.81 2.91 -11.53
CA THR A 710 -29.24 3.14 -11.28
C THR A 710 -29.80 4.24 -12.18
N ALA A 711 -29.04 5.31 -12.42
CA ALA A 711 -29.41 6.39 -13.33
C ALA A 711 -29.58 5.87 -14.77
N LEU A 712 -28.60 5.10 -15.27
CA LEU A 712 -28.68 4.47 -16.60
C LEU A 712 -29.86 3.49 -16.68
N ARG A 713 -30.06 2.66 -15.66
CA ARG A 713 -31.19 1.72 -15.59
C ARG A 713 -32.52 2.47 -15.67
N SER A 714 -32.67 3.56 -14.93
CA SER A 714 -33.89 4.38 -14.94
C SER A 714 -34.16 5.00 -16.31
N GLU A 715 -33.12 5.44 -17.03
CA GLU A 715 -33.26 5.92 -18.41
C GLU A 715 -33.77 4.81 -19.35
N ILE A 716 -33.20 3.60 -19.26
CA ILE A 716 -33.60 2.43 -20.05
C ILE A 716 -35.07 2.07 -19.79
N LEU A 717 -35.47 1.97 -18.52
CA LEU A 717 -36.85 1.61 -18.14
C LEU A 717 -37.85 2.67 -18.59
N ARG A 718 -37.48 3.95 -18.56
CA ARG A 718 -38.31 5.05 -19.06
C ARG A 718 -38.57 4.96 -20.57
N LEU A 719 -37.62 4.47 -21.36
CA LEU A 719 -37.80 4.30 -22.81
C LEU A 719 -38.81 3.20 -23.16
N THR A 720 -39.02 2.23 -22.28
CA THR A 720 -39.94 1.10 -22.49
C THR A 720 -41.21 1.15 -21.63
N ASN A 721 -41.34 2.16 -20.76
CA ASN A 721 -42.37 2.23 -19.71
C ASN A 721 -42.42 0.97 -18.83
N ALA A 722 -41.27 0.36 -18.56
CA ALA A 722 -41.15 -0.80 -17.70
C ALA A 722 -40.95 -0.41 -16.22
N GLY A 723 -41.38 -1.25 -15.30
CA GLY A 723 -41.19 -1.09 -13.87
C GLY A 723 -39.80 -1.51 -13.35
N PRO A 724 -39.51 -1.27 -12.06
CA PRO A 724 -38.20 -1.56 -11.46
C PRO A 724 -37.85 -3.06 -11.44
N THR A 725 -38.86 -3.94 -11.54
CA THR A 725 -38.72 -5.40 -11.58
C THR A 725 -38.31 -5.95 -12.95
N ALA A 726 -38.25 -5.12 -14.00
CA ALA A 726 -37.91 -5.58 -15.34
C ALA A 726 -36.47 -6.14 -15.43
N THR A 727 -36.26 -7.18 -16.22
CA THR A 727 -34.93 -7.72 -16.51
C THR A 727 -34.38 -7.10 -17.79
N LEU A 728 -33.06 -6.89 -17.84
CA LEU A 728 -32.38 -6.33 -19.00
C LEU A 728 -31.52 -7.39 -19.67
N LYS A 729 -31.47 -7.38 -21.00
CA LYS A 729 -30.52 -8.18 -21.77
C LYS A 729 -29.99 -7.38 -22.95
N LEU A 730 -28.67 -7.25 -23.00
CA LEU A 730 -27.98 -6.60 -24.11
C LEU A 730 -27.54 -7.67 -25.13
N ALA A 731 -27.93 -7.48 -26.39
CA ALA A 731 -27.63 -8.39 -27.50
C ALA A 731 -27.21 -7.59 -28.74
N GLY A 732 -25.92 -7.26 -28.84
CA GLY A 732 -25.40 -6.37 -29.88
C GLY A 732 -26.06 -5.00 -29.77
N THR A 733 -26.64 -4.50 -30.86
CA THR A 733 -27.33 -3.20 -30.90
C THR A 733 -28.74 -3.22 -30.29
N GLN A 734 -29.21 -4.38 -29.82
CA GLN A 734 -30.56 -4.52 -29.27
C GLN A 734 -30.50 -4.65 -27.74
N LEU A 735 -31.21 -3.76 -27.05
CA LEU A 735 -31.44 -3.86 -25.60
C LEU A 735 -32.87 -4.34 -25.36
N LEU A 736 -32.99 -5.54 -24.80
CA LEU A 736 -34.26 -6.19 -24.47
C LEU A 736 -34.62 -5.86 -23.01
N VAL A 737 -35.84 -5.41 -22.79
CA VAL A 737 -36.41 -5.14 -21.47
C VAL A 737 -37.63 -6.03 -21.29
N GLU A 738 -37.58 -6.95 -20.32
CA GLU A 738 -38.66 -7.90 -20.07
C GLU A 738 -39.31 -7.64 -18.72
N GLU A 739 -40.64 -7.52 -18.70
CA GLU A 739 -41.42 -7.42 -17.47
C GLU A 739 -42.75 -8.17 -17.63
N ASN A 740 -43.09 -9.04 -16.67
CA ASN A 740 -44.34 -9.81 -16.69
C ASN A 740 -44.58 -10.60 -18.00
N GLY A 741 -43.51 -11.10 -18.63
CA GLY A 741 -43.54 -11.81 -19.91
C GLY A 741 -43.69 -10.93 -21.16
N VAL A 742 -43.71 -9.60 -21.01
CA VAL A 742 -43.72 -8.63 -22.12
C VAL A 742 -42.28 -8.19 -22.39
N ILE A 743 -41.82 -8.38 -23.63
CA ILE A 743 -40.48 -7.98 -24.07
C ILE A 743 -40.57 -6.72 -24.94
N ALA A 744 -40.07 -5.61 -24.42
CA ALA A 744 -39.79 -4.40 -25.20
C ALA A 744 -38.37 -4.46 -25.78
N ARG A 745 -38.17 -3.86 -26.96
CA ARG A 745 -36.87 -3.81 -27.64
C ARG A 745 -36.49 -2.36 -27.91
N ILE A 746 -35.30 -1.98 -27.49
CA ILE A 746 -34.67 -0.71 -27.85
C ILE A 746 -33.59 -1.01 -28.89
N ASP A 747 -33.73 -0.45 -30.09
CA ASP A 747 -32.67 -0.45 -31.10
C ASP A 747 -31.73 0.74 -30.84
N LEU A 748 -30.57 0.45 -30.26
CA LEU A 748 -29.56 1.45 -29.89
C LEU A 748 -29.02 2.20 -31.11
N SER A 749 -29.00 1.55 -32.29
CA SER A 749 -28.50 2.16 -33.53
C SER A 749 -29.42 3.26 -34.05
N ALA A 750 -30.70 3.19 -33.71
CA ALA A 750 -31.72 4.16 -34.09
C ALA A 750 -31.84 5.33 -33.11
N LEU A 751 -31.20 5.27 -31.94
CA LEU A 751 -31.24 6.34 -30.95
C LEU A 751 -30.42 7.58 -31.39
N PRO A 752 -30.87 8.80 -31.03
CA PRO A 752 -30.06 9.99 -31.20
C PRO A 752 -28.80 9.88 -30.33
N ALA A 753 -27.63 10.04 -30.94
CA ALA A 753 -26.37 10.04 -30.22
C ALA A 753 -25.92 11.46 -29.92
N LYS A 754 -25.22 11.61 -28.79
CA LYS A 754 -24.41 12.79 -28.46
C LYS A 754 -23.20 12.87 -29.40
N ALA A 755 -22.46 13.97 -29.33
CA ALA A 755 -21.29 14.21 -30.19
C ALA A 755 -20.21 13.13 -30.08
N ASP A 756 -20.11 12.48 -28.91
CA ASP A 756 -19.18 11.38 -28.62
C ASP A 756 -19.73 9.98 -29.00
N GLY A 757 -20.89 9.91 -29.67
CA GLY A 757 -21.50 8.64 -30.12
C GLY A 757 -22.32 7.90 -29.06
N ILE A 758 -22.38 8.42 -27.83
CA ILE A 758 -23.15 7.85 -26.73
C ILE A 758 -24.65 8.09 -26.93
N VAL A 759 -25.47 7.06 -26.69
CA VAL A 759 -26.94 7.13 -26.83
C VAL A 759 -27.68 7.11 -25.49
N LEU A 760 -27.12 6.46 -24.46
CA LEU A 760 -27.66 6.45 -23.10
C LEU A 760 -26.53 6.63 -22.08
N GLU A 761 -26.81 7.32 -20.98
CA GLU A 761 -25.79 7.68 -20.00
C GLU A 761 -26.34 7.76 -18.58
N GLY A 762 -25.64 7.12 -17.66
CA GLY A 762 -25.82 7.30 -16.23
C GLY A 762 -24.59 7.98 -15.62
N ILE A 763 -24.82 9.03 -14.83
CA ILE A 763 -23.80 9.68 -14.00
C ILE A 763 -24.29 9.63 -12.56
N GLY A 764 -23.41 9.22 -11.65
CA GLY A 764 -23.68 9.11 -10.23
C GLY A 764 -22.60 9.79 -9.42
N SER A 765 -22.97 10.47 -8.33
CA SER A 765 -22.02 11.06 -7.39
C SER A 765 -22.43 10.75 -5.96
N PHE A 766 -21.44 10.61 -5.08
CA PHE A 766 -21.66 10.45 -3.66
C PHE A 766 -20.56 11.16 -2.87
N ASP A 767 -20.97 12.00 -1.93
CA ASP A 767 -20.11 12.59 -0.91
C ASP A 767 -20.66 12.17 0.46
N PRO A 768 -19.92 11.37 1.26
CA PRO A 768 -20.40 10.91 2.55
C PRO A 768 -20.70 12.08 3.50
N PRO A 769 -21.82 12.04 4.24
CA PRO A 769 -22.15 13.11 5.18
C PRO A 769 -21.13 13.15 6.32
N THR A 770 -20.48 14.30 6.49
CA THR A 770 -19.55 14.58 7.60
C THR A 770 -19.80 15.99 8.14
N VAL A 771 -19.38 16.24 9.38
CA VAL A 771 -19.37 17.56 10.01
C VAL A 771 -17.95 17.81 10.52
N PRO A 772 -17.31 18.94 10.16
CA PRO A 772 -15.98 19.28 10.64
C PRO A 772 -15.90 19.26 12.17
N LEU A 773 -14.71 18.95 12.67
CA LEU A 773 -14.44 18.95 14.10
C LEU A 773 -14.26 20.38 14.62
N ASP A 774 -14.84 20.69 15.78
CA ASP A 774 -14.65 21.98 16.47
C ASP A 774 -13.30 22.05 17.22
N GLU A 775 -13.06 23.13 17.97
CA GLU A 775 -11.83 23.35 18.74
C GLU A 775 -11.54 22.29 19.82
N LYS A 776 -12.56 21.52 20.21
CA LYS A 776 -12.46 20.38 21.15
C LYS A 776 -12.53 19.03 20.43
N GLY A 777 -12.46 19.02 19.10
CA GLY A 777 -12.54 17.80 18.31
C GLY A 777 -13.94 17.18 18.27
N GLN A 778 -15.00 17.93 18.57
CA GLN A 778 -16.38 17.43 18.52
C GLN A 778 -16.99 17.63 17.13
N GLY A 779 -17.70 16.63 16.62
CA GLY A 779 -18.29 16.63 15.27
C GLY A 779 -18.63 15.22 14.78
N ILE A 780 -18.86 15.10 13.47
CA ILE A 780 -19.18 13.85 12.77
C ILE A 780 -18.06 13.59 11.76
N PRO A 781 -16.91 13.03 12.19
CA PRO A 781 -15.74 12.90 11.33
C PRO A 781 -15.93 11.90 10.18
N TYR A 782 -16.79 10.90 10.32
CA TYR A 782 -16.99 9.87 9.29
C TYR A 782 -18.46 9.48 9.18
N ALA A 783 -18.88 9.11 7.97
CA ALA A 783 -20.22 8.53 7.76
C ALA A 783 -20.32 7.09 8.31
N THR A 784 -19.22 6.34 8.30
CA THR A 784 -19.16 4.96 8.80
C THR A 784 -17.76 4.59 9.29
N TYR A 785 -17.67 3.50 10.04
CA TYR A 785 -16.45 2.92 10.59
C TYR A 785 -16.39 1.42 10.28
N GLY A 786 -15.18 0.92 9.99
CA GLY A 786 -14.89 -0.51 10.06
C GLY A 786 -14.54 -0.92 11.49
N PHE A 787 -14.89 -2.14 11.90
CA PHE A 787 -14.56 -2.71 13.22
C PHE A 787 -13.90 -4.07 13.06
N ALA A 788 -12.98 -4.42 13.95
CA ALA A 788 -12.47 -5.78 14.01
C ALA A 788 -11.87 -6.13 15.37
N ALA A 789 -11.69 -7.43 15.55
CA ALA A 789 -10.84 -8.00 16.58
C ALA A 789 -9.99 -9.14 15.97
N GLN A 790 -8.76 -9.26 16.46
CA GLN A 790 -7.85 -10.35 16.11
C GLN A 790 -7.33 -10.98 17.40
N ILE A 791 -7.17 -12.30 17.39
CA ILE A 791 -6.44 -13.04 18.43
C ILE A 791 -5.25 -13.75 17.81
N ALA A 792 -4.13 -13.76 18.53
CA ALA A 792 -2.88 -14.38 18.09
C ALA A 792 -2.40 -15.38 19.14
N SER A 793 -1.88 -16.53 18.68
CA SER A 793 -1.10 -17.48 19.48
C SER A 793 0.33 -17.54 18.97
N LEU A 794 1.30 -17.52 19.89
CA LEU A 794 2.72 -17.54 19.58
C LEU A 794 3.52 -18.27 20.65
N ASP A 795 4.72 -18.71 20.26
CA ASP A 795 5.73 -19.28 21.14
C ASP A 795 6.90 -18.30 21.27
N VAL A 796 7.35 -18.05 22.50
CA VAL A 796 8.55 -17.25 22.81
C VAL A 796 9.65 -18.15 23.32
N ASP A 797 10.83 -18.10 22.71
CA ASP A 797 12.05 -18.70 23.28
C ASP A 797 12.64 -17.74 24.32
N LEU A 798 12.59 -18.12 25.61
CA LEU A 798 13.02 -17.25 26.71
C LEU A 798 14.53 -16.97 26.73
N ASP A 799 15.34 -17.83 26.09
CA ASP A 799 16.79 -17.67 26.05
C ASP A 799 17.25 -16.78 24.90
N LEU A 800 16.53 -16.82 23.77
CA LEU A 800 16.91 -16.12 22.55
C LEU A 800 16.07 -14.87 22.26
N GLY A 801 14.93 -14.71 22.92
CA GLY A 801 13.97 -13.64 22.61
C GLY A 801 13.31 -13.82 21.23
N THR A 802 13.41 -15.00 20.61
CA THR A 802 12.78 -15.26 19.30
C THR A 802 11.31 -15.64 19.46
N ILE A 803 10.52 -15.29 18.45
CA ILE A 803 9.08 -15.51 18.42
C ILE A 803 8.73 -16.39 17.23
N LYS A 804 7.86 -17.37 17.45
CA LYS A 804 7.19 -18.13 16.39
C LYS A 804 5.69 -17.93 16.48
N LEU A 805 5.09 -17.38 15.44
CA LEU A 805 3.63 -17.27 15.35
C LEU A 805 3.03 -18.64 15.00
N ASN A 806 2.01 -19.05 15.75
CA ASN A 806 1.35 -20.34 15.58
C ASN A 806 0.04 -20.22 14.80
N ARG A 807 -0.76 -19.19 15.12
CA ARG A 807 -2.10 -19.00 14.55
C ARG A 807 -2.61 -17.58 14.79
N ILE A 808 -3.36 -17.05 13.84
CA ILE A 808 -4.18 -15.84 14.02
C ILE A 808 -5.64 -16.15 13.64
N VAL A 809 -6.59 -15.68 14.44
CA VAL A 809 -8.03 -15.71 14.09
C VAL A 809 -8.54 -14.28 14.07
N ALA A 810 -9.21 -13.90 12.99
CA ALA A 810 -9.51 -12.52 12.65
C ALA A 810 -10.99 -12.33 12.33
N ALA A 811 -11.73 -11.66 13.22
CA ALA A 811 -13.12 -11.29 13.00
C ALA A 811 -13.22 -9.82 12.57
N HIS A 812 -13.78 -9.58 11.38
CA HIS A 812 -13.91 -8.23 10.81
C HIS A 812 -15.35 -7.94 10.42
N ASP A 813 -15.87 -6.81 10.90
CA ASP A 813 -17.10 -6.20 10.42
C ASP A 813 -16.81 -5.47 9.11
N VAL A 814 -17.33 -6.04 8.02
CA VAL A 814 -17.13 -5.56 6.65
C VAL A 814 -18.38 -4.94 6.05
N GLY A 815 -19.45 -4.80 6.85
CA GLY A 815 -20.80 -4.64 6.30
C GLY A 815 -21.09 -5.77 5.32
N ARG A 816 -21.55 -5.45 4.11
CA ARG A 816 -21.68 -6.43 3.04
C ARG A 816 -20.34 -6.74 2.37
N ALA A 817 -19.94 -8.02 2.34
CA ALA A 817 -18.82 -8.48 1.54
C ALA A 817 -19.18 -8.52 0.05
N ILE A 818 -18.82 -7.47 -0.70
CA ILE A 818 -19.06 -7.41 -2.16
C ILE A 818 -18.40 -8.57 -2.89
N ASN A 819 -17.16 -8.89 -2.53
CA ASN A 819 -16.45 -10.08 -2.98
C ASN A 819 -15.70 -10.69 -1.77
N PRO A 820 -16.24 -11.77 -1.18
CA PRO A 820 -15.65 -12.37 0.02
C PRO A 820 -14.17 -12.77 -0.17
N MET A 821 -13.79 -13.27 -1.35
CA MET A 821 -12.40 -13.66 -1.64
C MET A 821 -11.44 -12.47 -1.62
N LEU A 822 -11.85 -11.32 -2.18
CA LEU A 822 -11.03 -10.10 -2.17
C LEU A 822 -10.92 -9.49 -0.77
N VAL A 823 -12.02 -9.52 0.00
CA VAL A 823 -12.03 -9.13 1.42
C VAL A 823 -11.05 -9.97 2.24
N GLU A 824 -11.10 -11.30 2.09
CA GLU A 824 -10.16 -12.22 2.74
C GLU A 824 -8.71 -11.92 2.36
N GLY A 825 -8.44 -11.67 1.07
CA GLY A 825 -7.11 -11.26 0.59
C GLY A 825 -6.59 -9.99 1.25
N GLN A 826 -7.44 -8.97 1.44
CA GLN A 826 -7.08 -7.74 2.13
C GLN A 826 -6.76 -7.98 3.61
N ILE A 827 -7.51 -8.88 4.28
CA ILE A 827 -7.29 -9.25 5.67
C ILE A 827 -5.94 -9.99 5.83
N HIS A 828 -5.66 -10.99 4.99
CA HIS A 828 -4.37 -11.68 4.99
C HIS A 828 -3.18 -10.72 4.81
N GLY A 829 -3.28 -9.82 3.81
CA GLY A 829 -2.24 -8.82 3.57
C GLY A 829 -2.06 -7.83 4.71
N GLY A 830 -3.16 -7.39 5.33
CA GLY A 830 -3.13 -6.48 6.48
C GLY A 830 -2.46 -7.12 7.69
N ILE A 831 -2.78 -8.39 7.96
CA ILE A 831 -2.16 -9.17 9.03
C ILE A 831 -0.67 -9.36 8.77
N ALA A 832 -0.26 -9.71 7.55
CA ALA A 832 1.16 -9.84 7.22
C ALA A 832 1.94 -8.53 7.49
N GLN A 833 1.43 -7.39 7.03
CA GLN A 833 2.04 -6.09 7.34
C GLN A 833 2.02 -5.75 8.85
N GLY A 834 0.97 -6.16 9.57
CA GLY A 834 0.87 -6.01 11.02
C GLY A 834 1.87 -6.86 11.79
N ILE A 835 2.19 -8.06 11.31
CA ILE A 835 3.29 -8.91 11.81
C ILE A 835 4.62 -8.19 11.62
N GLY A 836 4.83 -7.61 10.43
CA GLY A 836 6.01 -6.80 10.12
C GLY A 836 6.20 -5.65 11.11
N LEU A 837 5.18 -4.81 11.27
CA LEU A 837 5.17 -3.70 12.25
C LEU A 837 5.48 -4.18 13.67
N ALA A 838 4.94 -5.34 14.07
CA ALA A 838 5.10 -5.84 15.43
C ALA A 838 6.49 -6.40 15.69
N LEU A 839 7.11 -7.11 14.73
CA LEU A 839 8.23 -8.01 15.01
C LEU A 839 9.48 -7.82 14.14
N LEU A 840 9.37 -7.23 12.94
CA LEU A 840 10.43 -7.33 11.93
C LEU A 840 10.86 -5.98 11.35
N GLU A 841 9.90 -5.12 11.01
CA GLU A 841 10.13 -4.01 10.11
C GLU A 841 10.56 -2.73 10.83
N GLU A 842 11.76 -2.26 10.49
CA GLU A 842 12.30 -1.00 10.96
C GLU A 842 13.20 -0.40 9.86
N TYR A 843 12.85 0.78 9.37
CA TYR A 843 13.71 1.54 8.46
C TYR A 843 14.63 2.42 9.30
N LEU A 844 15.94 2.22 9.17
CA LEU A 844 16.94 3.02 9.85
C LEU A 844 17.55 4.02 8.86
N PRO A 845 17.23 5.33 8.95
CA PRO A 845 17.73 6.32 8.00
C PRO A 845 19.26 6.31 7.90
N GLY A 846 19.76 6.15 6.67
CA GLY A 846 21.21 6.09 6.39
C GLY A 846 21.88 4.75 6.65
N ARG A 847 21.13 3.74 7.11
CA ARG A 847 21.61 2.36 7.29
C ARG A 847 20.84 1.36 6.44
N THR A 848 19.53 1.48 6.36
CA THR A 848 18.68 0.61 5.54
C THR A 848 18.66 1.10 4.10
N GLU A 849 19.23 0.33 3.18
CA GLU A 849 19.39 0.73 1.78
C GLU A 849 18.74 -0.22 0.76
N ASN A 850 18.38 -1.45 1.12
CA ASN A 850 17.67 -2.36 0.23
C ASN A 850 16.71 -3.31 1.02
N LEU A 851 16.40 -4.49 0.46
CA LEU A 851 15.47 -5.45 1.08
C LEU A 851 16.18 -6.59 1.84
N HIS A 852 17.51 -6.75 1.69
CA HIS A 852 18.28 -7.66 2.55
C HIS A 852 18.49 -7.11 3.97
N ASP A 853 18.43 -5.80 4.16
CA ASP A 853 18.56 -5.09 5.43
C ASP A 853 17.25 -4.43 5.91
N TYR A 854 16.16 -4.54 5.12
CA TYR A 854 14.78 -4.25 5.53
C TYR A 854 13.92 -5.52 5.49
N LEU A 855 13.72 -6.14 6.65
CA LEU A 855 13.09 -7.46 6.75
C LEU A 855 11.57 -7.40 6.61
N ILE A 856 11.07 -7.73 5.43
CA ILE A 856 9.63 -7.94 5.17
C ILE A 856 9.26 -9.36 5.59
N PRO A 857 8.08 -9.58 6.22
CA PRO A 857 7.57 -10.92 6.48
C PRO A 857 7.56 -11.79 5.20
N THR A 858 8.17 -12.97 5.28
CA THR A 858 8.22 -13.98 4.23
C THR A 858 7.07 -15.00 4.37
N ALA A 859 6.98 -15.96 3.44
CA ALA A 859 6.00 -17.04 3.52
C ALA A 859 6.15 -17.91 4.80
N GLY A 860 7.35 -17.96 5.39
CA GLY A 860 7.63 -18.69 6.63
C GLY A 860 7.26 -17.93 7.91
N ASP A 861 7.16 -16.60 7.84
CA ASP A 861 6.85 -15.75 8.98
C ASP A 861 5.33 -15.62 9.22
N VAL A 862 4.52 -15.83 8.18
CA VAL A 862 3.06 -15.71 8.26
C VAL A 862 2.44 -17.04 8.71
N PRO A 863 1.75 -17.08 9.88
CA PRO A 863 1.11 -18.29 10.38
C PRO A 863 -0.18 -18.60 9.61
N PRO A 864 -0.82 -19.76 9.83
CA PRO A 864 -2.22 -19.97 9.46
C PRO A 864 -3.12 -18.84 10.02
N ILE A 865 -3.98 -18.32 9.15
CA ILE A 865 -4.94 -17.25 9.45
C ILE A 865 -6.35 -17.78 9.18
N GLU A 866 -7.21 -17.69 10.18
CA GLU A 866 -8.64 -17.97 10.05
C GLU A 866 -9.43 -16.65 10.03
N ILE A 867 -10.28 -16.47 9.03
CA ILE A 867 -11.05 -15.24 8.83
C ILE A 867 -12.52 -15.48 9.11
N ILE A 868 -13.11 -14.61 9.93
CA ILE A 868 -14.53 -14.57 10.24
C ILE A 868 -15.08 -13.24 9.73
N LEU A 869 -15.94 -13.29 8.71
CA LEU A 869 -16.64 -12.11 8.20
C LEU A 869 -17.90 -11.85 9.04
N VAL A 870 -17.99 -10.67 9.61
CA VAL A 870 -19.17 -10.13 10.28
C VAL A 870 -19.85 -9.18 9.29
N GLU A 871 -21.11 -9.42 8.98
CA GLU A 871 -21.88 -8.62 8.02
C GLU A 871 -22.95 -7.78 8.72
N ASP A 872 -22.54 -6.72 9.44
CA ASP A 872 -23.44 -5.71 10.00
C ASP A 872 -23.63 -4.57 8.98
N ALA A 873 -24.70 -4.63 8.19
CA ALA A 873 -24.89 -3.77 7.02
C ALA A 873 -24.83 -2.26 7.34
N GLU A 874 -24.10 -1.51 6.53
CA GLU A 874 -24.01 -0.04 6.61
C GLU A 874 -25.06 0.62 5.69
N PRO A 875 -26.09 1.29 6.22
CA PRO A 875 -27.17 1.86 5.40
C PRO A 875 -26.74 2.83 4.30
N LEU A 876 -25.63 3.55 4.50
CA LEU A 876 -25.09 4.48 3.50
C LEU A 876 -24.18 3.80 2.46
N GLY A 877 -23.78 2.56 2.71
CA GLY A 877 -22.86 1.80 1.87
C GLY A 877 -23.58 1.14 0.69
N PRO A 878 -22.90 0.94 -0.45
CA PRO A 878 -23.48 0.23 -1.58
C PRO A 878 -23.78 -1.21 -1.18
N SER A 879 -25.04 -1.62 -1.33
CA SER A 879 -25.52 -2.93 -0.83
C SER A 879 -25.22 -3.22 0.65
N GLY A 880 -24.94 -2.20 1.47
CA GLY A 880 -24.56 -2.36 2.88
C GLY A 880 -23.05 -2.48 3.15
N ALA A 881 -22.18 -2.30 2.15
CA ALA A 881 -20.73 -2.55 2.26
C ALA A 881 -19.95 -1.40 2.93
N LYS A 882 -18.80 -1.77 3.54
CA LYS A 882 -17.80 -0.85 4.10
C LYS A 882 -16.43 -0.99 3.42
N GLY A 883 -15.48 -0.15 3.84
CA GLY A 883 -14.06 -0.33 3.53
C GLY A 883 -13.35 -1.28 4.50
N ILE A 884 -12.42 -2.10 3.99
CA ILE A 884 -11.66 -3.10 4.78
C ILE A 884 -10.13 -2.95 4.67
N GLY A 885 -9.65 -2.08 3.77
CA GLY A 885 -8.23 -1.92 3.45
C GLY A 885 -7.38 -1.72 4.69
N GLU A 886 -7.34 -0.53 5.25
CA GLU A 886 -6.56 -0.21 6.46
C GLU A 886 -7.03 -0.92 7.72
N PRO A 887 -8.35 -1.13 7.93
CA PRO A 887 -8.86 -1.90 9.04
C PRO A 887 -8.03 -3.16 9.39
N ALA A 888 -7.73 -3.99 8.39
CA ALA A 888 -7.10 -5.30 8.60
C ALA A 888 -5.74 -5.30 9.34
N LEU A 889 -4.99 -4.19 9.32
CA LEU A 889 -3.63 -4.11 9.88
C LEU A 889 -3.62 -3.73 11.36
N VAL A 890 -4.55 -2.86 11.78
CA VAL A 890 -4.51 -2.17 13.08
C VAL A 890 -4.46 -3.12 14.29
N PRO A 891 -5.25 -4.20 14.37
CA PRO A 891 -5.34 -4.99 15.59
C PRO A 891 -4.25 -6.07 15.70
N THR A 892 -3.45 -6.29 14.65
CA THR A 892 -2.47 -7.38 14.60
C THR A 892 -1.32 -7.18 15.60
N ALA A 893 -0.68 -6.00 15.60
CA ALA A 893 0.41 -5.72 16.53
C ALA A 893 -0.08 -5.82 17.99
N PRO A 894 -1.18 -5.14 18.41
CA PRO A 894 -1.75 -5.34 19.74
C PRO A 894 -1.97 -6.81 20.14
N ALA A 895 -2.53 -7.63 19.25
CA ALA A 895 -2.75 -9.06 19.53
C ALA A 895 -1.43 -9.82 19.77
N ILE A 896 -0.38 -9.52 19.01
CA ILE A 896 0.95 -10.12 19.17
C ILE A 896 1.60 -9.65 20.49
N LEU A 897 1.57 -8.35 20.77
CA LEU A 897 2.11 -7.77 22.01
C LEU A 897 1.43 -8.36 23.25
N GLY A 898 0.11 -8.48 23.25
CA GLY A 898 -0.66 -9.12 24.32
C GLY A 898 -0.33 -10.61 24.48
N ALA A 899 0.02 -11.30 23.39
CA ALA A 899 0.44 -12.70 23.42
C ALA A 899 1.84 -12.84 24.01
N ILE A 900 2.80 -11.97 23.65
CA ILE A 900 4.13 -11.92 24.27
C ILE A 900 3.99 -11.72 25.77
N ARG A 901 3.16 -10.76 26.19
CA ARG A 901 2.85 -10.51 27.60
C ARG A 901 2.27 -11.73 28.29
N HIS A 902 1.32 -12.43 27.66
CA HIS A 902 0.76 -13.66 28.24
C HIS A 902 1.82 -14.75 28.43
N ALA A 903 2.70 -14.96 27.44
CA ALA A 903 3.74 -15.99 27.49
C ALA A 903 4.80 -15.71 28.56
N THR A 904 5.17 -14.44 28.73
CA THR A 904 6.42 -14.06 29.41
C THR A 904 6.22 -13.19 30.64
N GLY A 905 5.07 -12.49 30.75
CA GLY A 905 4.81 -11.46 31.73
C GLY A 905 5.58 -10.15 31.53
N VAL A 906 6.37 -9.99 30.47
CA VAL A 906 6.94 -8.67 30.10
C VAL A 906 5.96 -7.92 29.19
N THR A 907 5.99 -6.59 29.23
CA THR A 907 5.10 -5.76 28.41
C THR A 907 5.95 -4.92 27.45
N PRO A 908 6.08 -5.32 26.17
CA PRO A 908 6.83 -4.52 25.21
C PRO A 908 6.10 -3.19 24.96
N ARG A 909 6.84 -2.09 25.02
CA ARG A 909 6.35 -0.72 24.79
C ARG A 909 6.97 -0.05 23.56
N GLN A 910 8.00 -0.67 22.97
CA GLN A 910 8.65 -0.25 21.74
C GLN A 910 8.42 -1.30 20.64
N VAL A 911 8.00 -0.86 19.45
CA VAL A 911 7.88 -1.72 18.26
C VAL A 911 8.80 -1.26 17.11
N PRO A 912 9.38 -2.19 16.34
CA PRO A 912 9.19 -3.65 16.43
C PRO A 912 9.89 -4.31 17.63
N VAL A 913 9.31 -5.41 18.12
CA VAL A 913 9.84 -6.25 19.19
C VAL A 913 10.87 -7.22 18.60
N LEU A 914 12.03 -6.67 18.21
CA LEU A 914 13.15 -7.44 17.66
C LEU A 914 13.68 -8.44 18.70
N PRO A 915 14.31 -9.56 18.29
CA PRO A 915 14.77 -10.59 19.23
C PRO A 915 15.66 -10.06 20.35
N HIS A 916 16.58 -9.12 20.05
CA HIS A 916 17.43 -8.50 21.07
C HIS A 916 16.65 -7.63 22.05
N ARG A 917 15.65 -6.86 21.58
CA ARG A 917 14.79 -6.03 22.45
C ARG A 917 13.94 -6.89 23.39
N LEU A 918 13.39 -8.00 22.89
CA LEU A 918 12.65 -8.92 23.75
C LEU A 918 13.57 -9.60 24.76
N TRP A 919 14.75 -10.02 24.32
CA TRP A 919 15.74 -10.62 25.21
C TRP A 919 16.13 -9.67 26.35
N GLU A 920 16.39 -8.39 26.05
CA GLU A 920 16.69 -7.36 27.05
C GLU A 920 15.56 -7.21 28.07
N LEU A 921 14.30 -7.13 27.60
CA LEU A 921 13.12 -7.06 28.47
C LEU A 921 12.99 -8.28 29.39
N LEU A 922 13.25 -9.48 28.87
CA LEU A 922 13.22 -10.71 29.65
C LEU A 922 14.29 -10.71 30.75
N ARG A 923 15.50 -10.24 30.45
CA ARG A 923 16.61 -10.20 31.43
C ARG A 923 16.40 -9.14 32.50
N ALA A 924 15.90 -7.96 32.14
CA ALA A 924 15.58 -6.92 33.11
C ALA A 924 14.57 -7.42 34.17
N LYS A 925 13.55 -8.16 33.72
CA LYS A 925 12.57 -8.82 34.61
C LYS A 925 13.22 -9.80 35.58
N ASP A 926 14.13 -10.65 35.12
CA ASP A 926 14.82 -11.64 35.96
C ASP A 926 15.67 -10.96 37.05
N THR A 927 16.28 -9.82 36.74
CA THR A 927 17.12 -9.04 37.67
C THR A 927 16.34 -8.18 38.67
N GLY A 928 15.01 -8.05 38.49
CA GLY A 928 14.18 -7.15 39.31
C GLY A 928 14.48 -5.66 39.08
N ASP A 929 15.24 -5.33 38.04
CA ASP A 929 15.59 -3.97 37.70
C ASP A 929 14.40 -3.31 36.99
N LYS A 930 13.75 -2.37 37.67
CA LYS A 930 12.57 -1.65 37.14
C LYS A 930 12.95 -0.51 36.18
N THR A 931 14.25 -0.27 35.96
CA THR A 931 14.75 0.88 35.20
C THR A 931 14.56 0.78 33.68
N THR A 932 14.20 -0.38 33.13
CA THR A 932 14.03 -0.53 31.66
C THR A 932 12.58 -0.34 31.18
N GLY A 933 11.65 0.04 32.08
CA GLY A 933 10.25 0.35 31.73
C GLY A 933 9.95 1.84 31.61
N ASP A 934 10.77 2.68 32.23
CA ASP A 934 10.76 4.14 32.14
C ASP A 934 12.17 4.57 31.66
N THR A 935 12.41 4.56 30.35
CA THR A 935 13.68 5.08 29.82
C THR A 935 13.68 6.59 29.88
N ASP A 936 14.22 7.13 30.98
CA ASP A 936 14.79 8.47 31.00
C ASP A 936 16.03 8.46 30.08
N ILE A 937 15.87 8.99 28.85
CA ILE A 937 16.93 8.97 27.83
C ILE A 937 17.95 10.05 28.18
N GLY A 938 18.91 9.68 29.03
CA GLY A 938 20.16 10.38 29.30
C GLY A 938 21.33 9.72 28.56
N GLU A 939 22.01 10.54 27.75
CA GLU A 939 23.39 10.44 27.25
C GLU A 939 24.10 9.06 27.24
N GLU A 940 24.39 8.54 26.04
CA GLU A 940 25.78 8.33 25.61
C GLU A 940 25.86 7.96 24.12
N THR A 941 26.22 8.97 23.32
CA THR A 941 26.84 8.79 22.00
C THR A 941 28.30 8.42 22.15
N ARG A 942 28.80 7.49 21.31
CA ARG A 942 30.14 7.55 20.67
C ARG A 942 30.43 6.30 19.82
N PRO A 943 31.28 6.44 18.80
CA PRO A 943 31.07 7.04 17.49
C PRO A 943 30.53 6.04 16.45
#